data_AF-A0AAN6MF44-F1
#
_entry.id   AF-A0AAN6MF44-F1
#
_cell.length_a   1.000
_cell.length_b   1.000
_cell.length_c   1.000
_cell.angle_alpha   90.00
_cell.angle_beta   90.00
_cell.angle_gamma   90.00
#
_symmetry.space_group_name_H-M   'P 1'
#
loop_
_entity.id
_entity.type
_entity.pdbx_description
1 polymer ?
#
loop_
_entity_poly.entity_id
_entity_poly.type
_entity_poly.pdbx_seq_one_letter_code
_entity_poly.pdbx_strand_id
1 'polypeptide(L)'
;RFSSWNLPYAAYCKALGQRPGEPSPFGGGTGATPTCLNIASPEAATPGRSATGPSPAMQLVRQKVAQDRSSLFLQGRHQELLASCGNEDRRTLTNYLHDFYIHSFVVAKYWGRGPRVGQWTLGLVSAITLGSFLDIGTPATLAPGTSPAVAHDGPHSLDSPTQLCRWSIHVPNIRYTQVAEPVVDVQDGFDIQDPRSWAEWPRDEAGHPASFARSMQEAITDSSFSLVPTDQLPIATESILQAVQRDEEQLQVDAWKVAIMAGNLELLDSLIDSPVPSGIDGIYPFHLAASFPDGGKTCCGVFRWLQHALGVMYHRRHEHDDLGQTVLDTFMIVILRSHTSVSPEHVSTRFNPPHRFPGEEQDICGRWDPVSPPVRTLFRHGYSRIPTSWKHAFCHSAAQAICHSLIAILAAPIRPPIDSPSGLFVRRCNNCGLELKLGPLHTLVVVAFYLAHRGMSGETMFGALAILVCLLSLGADASLMTMMSVEDILGQAEHGRCCHKLMDASDLLEAVPHDFVAQWTTDCQTGWRCIQQVLLLAKSAGDDVPQQDDASDSTSDSEQDVTSDGSSDSGREGCEGSNHGDQERVQFCRLCCPLENEEFGPLNLPCGGPKLGLLWATIQIELLTYRRINIGDPWISGRFSMDALKTWLEGGSLEFLTPLVESRMMKKHSCCGWFLGPDFVCPIAEEACKEYCMNMDDYDRGSFVPRPDHIDYWMECF
;
A
#
# COMPACT_ATOMS: atom_id res chain seq x y z
N ARG A 1 16.21 -10.98 1.25
CA ARG A 1 16.12 -12.46 1.36
C ARG A 1 15.50 -12.88 2.68
N PHE A 2 15.96 -12.38 3.82
CA PHE A 2 15.41 -12.71 5.13
C PHE A 2 13.98 -12.18 5.32
N SER A 3 13.69 -11.00 4.77
CA SER A 3 12.36 -10.37 4.84
C SER A 3 11.27 -11.04 3.99
N SER A 4 11.60 -12.10 3.23
CA SER A 4 10.69 -12.73 2.27
C SER A 4 9.83 -13.86 2.86
N TRP A 5 10.02 -14.15 4.16
CA TRP A 5 9.38 -15.25 4.87
C TRP A 5 8.23 -14.74 5.75
N ASN A 6 7.27 -14.05 5.14
CA ASN A 6 6.15 -13.38 5.85
C ASN A 6 4.98 -14.30 6.23
N LEU A 7 5.11 -15.61 6.02
CA LEU A 7 4.10 -16.60 6.43
C LEU A 7 4.75 -17.80 7.13
N PRO A 8 4.10 -18.35 8.17
CA PRO A 8 4.48 -19.65 8.70
C PRO A 8 4.13 -20.75 7.68
N TYR A 9 4.78 -21.91 7.80
CA TYR A 9 4.74 -22.97 6.80
C TYR A 9 3.32 -23.41 6.40
N ALA A 10 2.42 -23.56 7.39
CA ALA A 10 1.05 -24.00 7.15
C ALA A 10 0.25 -23.00 6.28
N ALA A 11 0.41 -21.69 6.55
CA ALA A 11 -0.21 -20.64 5.75
C ALA A 11 0.44 -20.54 4.37
N TYR A 12 1.76 -20.66 4.31
CA TYR A 12 2.53 -20.59 3.06
C TYR A 12 2.12 -21.70 2.08
N CYS A 13 1.92 -22.93 2.57
CA CYS A 13 1.41 -24.04 1.76
C CYS A 13 0.03 -23.76 1.15
N LYS A 14 -0.90 -23.21 1.95
CA LYS A 14 -2.23 -22.83 1.44
C LYS A 14 -2.16 -21.68 0.43
N ALA A 15 -1.22 -20.75 0.59
CA ALA A 15 -1.02 -19.67 -0.37
C ALA A 15 -0.60 -20.19 -1.77
N LEU A 16 0.10 -21.33 -1.81
CA LEU A 16 0.49 -22.04 -3.03
C LEU A 16 -0.61 -22.96 -3.59
N GLY A 17 -1.79 -23.01 -2.96
CA GLY A 17 -2.94 -23.78 -3.45
C GLY A 17 -2.99 -25.23 -2.97
N GLN A 18 -2.12 -25.64 -2.04
CA GLN A 18 -2.14 -27.00 -1.51
C GLN A 18 -3.43 -27.28 -0.73
N ARG A 19 -4.17 -28.33 -1.11
CA ARG A 19 -5.36 -28.78 -0.39
C ARG A 19 -4.99 -29.76 0.73
N PRO A 20 -5.84 -29.92 1.78
CA PRO A 20 -5.60 -30.91 2.83
C PRO A 20 -5.42 -32.32 2.27
N GLY A 21 -4.29 -32.96 2.58
CA GLY A 21 -3.96 -34.32 2.11
C GLY A 21 -3.24 -34.41 0.76
N GLU A 22 -3.09 -33.31 0.03
CA GLU A 22 -2.27 -33.29 -1.19
C GLU A 22 -0.78 -33.29 -0.87
N PRO A 23 0.07 -33.90 -1.73
CA PRO A 23 1.51 -33.83 -1.60
C PRO A 23 1.97 -32.37 -1.65
N SER A 24 3.07 -32.08 -0.94
CA SER A 24 3.62 -30.73 -0.86
C SER A 24 3.86 -30.14 -2.26
N PRO A 25 3.56 -28.85 -2.50
CA PRO A 25 3.75 -28.20 -3.80
C PRO A 25 5.23 -28.16 -4.23
N PHE A 26 6.15 -28.46 -3.32
CA PHE A 26 7.59 -28.56 -3.55
C PHE A 26 8.07 -30.01 -3.76
N GLY A 27 7.16 -30.98 -3.89
CA GLY A 27 7.50 -32.37 -4.22
C GLY A 27 7.79 -32.49 -5.71
N GLY A 28 9.06 -32.68 -6.09
CA GLY A 28 9.40 -33.09 -7.46
C GLY A 28 8.81 -34.48 -7.78
N GLY A 29 8.49 -34.71 -9.05
CA GLY A 29 7.87 -35.93 -9.60
C GLY A 29 8.62 -37.26 -9.41
N THR A 30 9.60 -37.33 -8.52
CA THR A 30 10.02 -38.59 -7.90
C THR A 30 8.95 -38.96 -6.88
N GLY A 31 8.00 -39.79 -7.32
CA GLY A 31 6.83 -40.20 -6.54
C GLY A 31 7.17 -40.49 -5.09
N ALA A 32 6.33 -39.98 -4.19
CA ALA A 32 6.23 -40.56 -2.86
C ALA A 32 6.12 -42.08 -3.05
N THR A 33 7.02 -42.85 -2.44
CA THR A 33 6.90 -44.30 -2.39
C THR A 33 5.45 -44.58 -2.01
N PRO A 34 4.64 -45.24 -2.87
CA PRO A 34 3.24 -45.50 -2.57
C PRO A 34 3.12 -46.06 -1.15
N THR A 35 2.14 -45.64 -0.37
CA THR A 35 1.89 -46.19 0.97
C THR A 35 1.61 -47.71 0.94
N CYS A 36 1.39 -48.29 -0.25
CA CYS A 36 1.31 -49.73 -0.47
C CYS A 36 2.68 -50.44 -0.66
N LEU A 37 3.78 -49.72 -0.83
CA LEU A 37 5.14 -50.25 -0.85
C LEU A 37 5.79 -50.07 0.51
N ASN A 38 5.41 -50.96 1.43
CA ASN A 38 6.10 -51.14 2.69
C ASN A 38 7.42 -51.87 2.39
N ILE A 39 8.48 -51.11 2.07
CA ILE A 39 9.83 -51.68 1.97
C ILE A 39 10.25 -51.98 3.41
N ALA A 40 10.06 -53.22 3.83
CA ALA A 40 10.66 -53.72 5.06
C ALA A 40 12.18 -53.56 4.92
N SER A 41 12.76 -52.62 5.66
CA SER A 41 14.21 -52.59 5.89
C SER A 41 14.62 -54.00 6.32
N PRO A 42 15.65 -54.62 5.72
CA PRO A 42 16.08 -55.94 6.14
C PRO A 42 16.35 -55.90 7.64
N GLU A 43 15.73 -56.81 8.39
CA GLU A 43 16.06 -57.03 9.79
C GLU A 43 17.58 -57.09 9.89
N ALA A 44 18.15 -56.20 10.69
CA ALA A 44 19.57 -56.17 10.94
C ALA A 44 19.98 -57.54 11.49
N ALA A 45 20.51 -58.40 10.61
CA ALA A 45 21.19 -59.62 10.97
C ALA A 45 22.55 -59.22 11.59
N THR A 46 22.51 -58.64 12.78
CA THR A 46 23.68 -58.49 13.64
C THR A 46 23.20 -58.34 15.08
N PRO A 47 23.35 -59.38 15.92
CA PRO A 47 23.07 -59.25 17.34
C PRO A 47 24.10 -58.30 17.96
N GLY A 48 23.66 -57.19 18.54
CA GLY A 48 24.49 -56.42 19.49
C GLY A 48 24.83 -54.96 19.20
N ARG A 49 24.05 -54.21 18.40
CA ARG A 49 24.21 -52.74 18.34
C ARG A 49 22.91 -51.99 18.61
N SER A 50 22.66 -51.76 19.89
CA SER A 50 21.90 -50.59 20.35
C SER A 50 22.70 -49.31 20.01
N ALA A 51 22.05 -48.38 19.31
CA ALA A 51 22.42 -46.97 19.15
C ALA A 51 23.86 -46.67 18.63
N THR A 52 24.10 -46.84 17.33
CA THR A 52 25.23 -46.16 16.65
C THR A 52 24.69 -45.03 15.78
N GLY A 53 25.11 -43.80 16.06
CA GLY A 53 24.78 -42.61 15.29
C GLY A 53 25.22 -42.67 13.81
N PRO A 54 24.94 -41.61 13.01
CA PRO A 54 25.23 -41.60 11.57
C PRO A 54 26.71 -41.86 11.30
N SER A 55 27.02 -42.66 10.28
CA SER A 55 28.40 -42.94 9.87
C SER A 55 29.13 -41.64 9.45
N PRO A 56 30.48 -41.59 9.49
CA PRO A 56 31.24 -40.41 9.07
C PRO A 56 30.91 -39.95 7.65
N ALA A 57 30.67 -40.89 6.72
CA ALA A 57 30.23 -40.59 5.37
C ALA A 57 28.83 -39.93 5.34
N MET A 58 27.89 -40.44 6.16
CA MET A 58 26.56 -39.83 6.29
C MET A 58 26.61 -38.43 6.92
N GLN A 59 27.54 -38.19 7.85
CA GLN A 59 27.76 -36.86 8.43
C GLN A 59 28.28 -35.87 7.38
N LEU A 60 29.25 -36.27 6.56
CA LEU A 60 29.78 -35.45 5.45
C LEU A 60 28.70 -35.13 4.40
N VAL A 61 27.86 -36.11 4.05
CA VAL A 61 26.73 -35.89 3.12
C VAL A 61 25.74 -34.89 3.71
N ARG A 62 25.37 -35.03 4.99
CA ARG A 62 24.47 -34.07 5.66
C ARG A 62 25.05 -32.66 5.69
N GLN A 63 26.34 -32.53 6.00
CA GLN A 63 27.03 -31.24 6.01
C GLN A 63 27.03 -30.59 4.62
N LYS A 64 27.33 -31.36 3.56
CA LYS A 64 27.31 -30.85 2.19
C LYS A 64 25.91 -30.41 1.75
N VAL A 65 24.89 -31.19 2.07
CA VAL A 65 23.48 -30.85 1.78
C VAL A 65 23.07 -29.56 2.51
N ALA A 66 23.45 -29.41 3.79
CA ALA A 66 23.18 -28.20 4.55
C ALA A 66 23.89 -26.96 3.96
N GLN A 67 25.12 -27.11 3.47
CA GLN A 67 25.84 -26.04 2.77
C GLN A 67 25.20 -25.66 1.43
N ASP A 68 24.76 -26.64 0.64
CA ASP A 68 24.08 -26.40 -0.63
C ASP A 68 22.75 -25.67 -0.41
N ARG A 69 22.00 -26.08 0.60
CA ARG A 69 20.77 -25.39 1.05
C ARG A 69 21.07 -23.96 1.51
N SER A 70 22.12 -23.75 2.32
CA SER A 70 22.55 -22.38 2.68
C SER A 70 22.90 -21.54 1.46
N SER A 71 23.51 -22.12 0.43
CA SER A 71 23.80 -21.41 -0.82
C SER A 71 22.53 -21.03 -1.57
N LEU A 72 21.54 -21.93 -1.69
CA LEU A 72 20.24 -21.63 -2.29
C LEU A 72 19.51 -20.50 -1.53
N PHE A 73 19.56 -20.53 -0.20
CA PHE A 73 19.03 -19.47 0.65
C PHE A 73 19.72 -18.13 0.38
N LEU A 74 21.05 -18.11 0.39
CA LEU A 74 21.86 -16.92 0.09
C LEU A 74 21.72 -16.46 -1.37
N GLN A 75 21.18 -17.25 -2.28
CA GLN A 75 20.88 -16.82 -3.66
C GLN A 75 19.44 -16.28 -3.79
N GLY A 76 18.61 -16.34 -2.75
CA GLY A 76 17.19 -15.99 -2.82
C GLY A 76 16.32 -17.01 -3.57
N ARG A 77 16.84 -18.22 -3.84
CA ARG A 77 16.16 -19.28 -4.59
C ARG A 77 15.24 -20.10 -3.69
N HIS A 78 14.23 -19.43 -3.10
CA HIS A 78 13.40 -19.99 -2.03
C HIS A 78 12.65 -21.26 -2.45
N GLN A 79 12.10 -21.31 -3.67
CA GLN A 79 11.36 -22.48 -4.15
C GLN A 79 12.26 -23.72 -4.28
N GLU A 80 13.48 -23.54 -4.79
CA GLU A 80 14.45 -24.63 -4.94
C GLU A 80 15.02 -25.09 -3.59
N LEU A 81 15.26 -24.13 -2.68
CA LEU A 81 15.60 -24.42 -1.30
C LEU A 81 14.54 -25.33 -0.66
N LEU A 82 13.26 -24.95 -0.74
CA LEU A 82 12.18 -25.77 -0.18
C LEU A 82 12.04 -27.11 -0.90
N ALA A 83 12.18 -27.15 -2.22
CA ALA A 83 12.15 -28.41 -2.99
C ALA A 83 13.24 -29.38 -2.52
N SER A 84 14.42 -28.89 -2.17
CA SER A 84 15.54 -29.69 -1.66
C SER A 84 15.34 -30.24 -0.23
N CYS A 85 14.37 -29.70 0.53
CA CYS A 85 14.08 -30.09 1.91
C CYS A 85 13.01 -31.19 1.98
N GLY A 86 13.08 -32.06 3.00
CA GLY A 86 11.96 -32.96 3.36
C GLY A 86 10.80 -32.19 4.02
N ASN A 87 9.67 -32.84 4.31
CA ASN A 87 8.49 -32.16 4.88
C ASN A 87 8.80 -31.47 6.23
N GLU A 88 9.38 -32.21 7.18
CA GLU A 88 9.78 -31.65 8.48
C GLU A 88 10.83 -30.54 8.33
N ASP A 89 11.85 -30.74 7.49
CA ASP A 89 12.87 -29.72 7.19
C ASP A 89 12.24 -28.42 6.64
N ARG A 90 11.27 -28.53 5.71
CA ARG A 90 10.56 -27.36 5.15
C ARG A 90 9.81 -26.62 6.25
N ARG A 91 9.07 -27.35 7.09
CA ARG A 91 8.30 -26.77 8.18
C ARG A 91 9.21 -26.05 9.18
N THR A 92 10.28 -26.70 9.63
CA THR A 92 11.22 -26.13 10.58
C THR A 92 11.91 -24.90 10.02
N LEU A 93 12.41 -24.97 8.78
CA LEU A 93 13.11 -23.85 8.14
C LEU A 93 12.19 -22.65 7.89
N THR A 94 11.00 -22.87 7.32
CA THR A 94 10.06 -21.77 7.03
C THR A 94 9.57 -21.11 8.30
N ASN A 95 9.27 -21.86 9.36
CA ASN A 95 8.84 -21.27 10.63
C ASN A 95 9.98 -20.50 11.31
N TYR A 96 11.21 -21.04 11.30
CA TYR A 96 12.39 -20.34 11.82
C TYR A 96 12.60 -18.98 11.13
N LEU A 97 12.57 -18.95 9.79
CA LEU A 97 12.76 -17.71 9.03
C LEU A 97 11.57 -16.74 9.18
N HIS A 98 10.36 -17.27 9.39
CA HIS A 98 9.19 -16.45 9.72
C HIS A 98 9.30 -15.82 11.11
N ASP A 99 9.81 -16.54 12.10
CA ASP A 99 10.07 -15.97 13.44
C ASP A 99 11.09 -14.81 13.33
N PHE A 100 12.12 -14.96 12.51
CA PHE A 100 13.08 -13.89 12.22
C PHE A 100 12.43 -12.67 11.57
N TYR A 101 11.57 -12.89 10.57
CA TYR A 101 10.81 -11.82 9.91
C TYR A 101 9.96 -11.03 10.92
N ILE A 102 9.25 -11.73 11.80
CA ILE A 102 8.37 -11.11 12.81
C ILE A 102 9.19 -10.34 13.83
N HIS A 103 10.28 -10.92 14.33
CA HIS A 103 11.19 -10.23 15.23
C HIS A 103 11.71 -8.94 14.59
N SER A 104 12.23 -9.01 13.36
CA SER A 104 12.75 -7.86 12.62
C SER A 104 11.67 -6.78 12.43
N PHE A 105 10.43 -7.19 12.10
CA PHE A 105 9.32 -6.25 11.93
C PHE A 105 8.91 -5.58 13.25
N VAL A 106 8.86 -6.32 14.36
CA VAL A 106 8.59 -5.74 15.69
C VAL A 106 9.66 -4.71 16.06
N VAL A 107 10.93 -5.07 15.91
CA VAL A 107 12.05 -4.17 16.18
C VAL A 107 11.97 -2.92 15.31
N ALA A 108 11.66 -3.06 14.02
CA ALA A 108 11.52 -1.93 13.10
C ALA A 108 10.34 -1.02 13.45
N LYS A 109 9.18 -1.62 13.74
CA LYS A 109 7.94 -0.89 14.05
C LYS A 109 8.09 -0.04 15.30
N TYR A 110 8.77 -0.54 16.32
CA TYR A 110 8.95 0.14 17.60
C TYR A 110 10.34 0.74 17.78
N TRP A 111 11.11 0.88 16.70
CA TRP A 111 12.43 1.50 16.73
C TRP A 111 12.38 2.89 17.38
N GLY A 112 13.35 3.19 18.24
CA GLY A 112 13.41 4.45 19.00
C GLY A 112 12.66 4.42 20.34
N ARG A 113 11.87 3.38 20.64
CA ARG A 113 11.08 3.28 21.88
C ARG A 113 11.09 1.88 22.48
N GLY A 114 10.89 1.81 23.81
CA GLY A 114 10.80 0.53 24.53
C GLY A 114 12.15 -0.20 24.66
N PRO A 115 12.17 -1.54 24.64
CA PRO A 115 13.40 -2.33 24.81
C PRO A 115 14.48 -1.96 23.79
N ARG A 116 15.73 -1.88 24.22
CA ARG A 116 16.85 -1.49 23.34
C ARG A 116 17.26 -2.61 22.39
N VAL A 117 18.13 -2.29 21.44
CA VAL A 117 18.81 -3.26 20.56
C VAL A 117 19.39 -4.41 21.40
N GLY A 118 19.17 -5.65 20.95
CA GLY A 118 19.58 -6.88 21.65
C GLY A 118 18.69 -7.30 22.83
N GLN A 119 17.75 -6.46 23.29
CA GLN A 119 16.83 -6.80 24.41
C GLN A 119 15.48 -7.35 23.95
N TRP A 120 15.23 -7.35 22.64
CA TRP A 120 14.04 -7.93 22.02
C TRP A 120 14.11 -9.46 22.03
N THR A 121 13.66 -10.07 23.14
CA THR A 121 13.60 -11.53 23.28
C THR A 121 12.38 -12.12 22.57
N LEU A 122 12.45 -13.41 22.20
CA LEU A 122 11.29 -14.15 21.69
C LEU A 122 10.09 -14.10 22.65
N GLY A 123 10.33 -14.17 23.96
CA GLY A 123 9.26 -14.12 24.97
C GLY A 123 8.47 -12.80 24.90
N LEU A 124 9.19 -11.69 24.83
CA LEU A 124 8.62 -10.35 24.68
C LEU A 124 7.87 -10.20 23.34
N VAL A 125 8.50 -10.57 22.23
CA VAL A 125 7.88 -10.53 20.90
C VAL A 125 6.61 -11.39 20.85
N SER A 126 6.63 -12.57 21.46
CA SER A 126 5.45 -13.45 21.51
C SER A 126 4.34 -12.84 22.35
N ALA A 127 4.65 -12.27 23.52
CA ALA A 127 3.65 -11.65 24.38
C ALA A 127 2.98 -10.42 23.74
N ILE A 128 3.73 -9.62 22.98
CA ILE A 128 3.18 -8.47 22.22
C ILE A 128 2.33 -8.96 21.04
N THR A 129 2.81 -9.95 20.30
CA THR A 129 2.23 -10.32 19.00
C THR A 129 1.19 -11.44 19.06
N LEU A 130 1.06 -12.14 20.18
CA LEU A 130 0.07 -13.21 20.38
C LEU A 130 -0.78 -12.99 21.64
N GLY A 131 -0.49 -11.94 22.42
CA GLY A 131 -1.13 -11.67 23.70
C GLY A 131 -0.60 -12.53 24.84
N SER A 132 -0.84 -12.08 26.08
CA SER A 132 -0.38 -12.74 27.32
C SER A 132 -1.07 -14.08 27.65
N PHE A 133 -1.89 -14.63 26.75
CA PHE A 133 -2.72 -15.83 26.99
C PHE A 133 -2.11 -17.15 26.49
N LEU A 134 -0.94 -17.12 25.85
CA LEU A 134 -0.24 -18.36 25.49
C LEU A 134 0.92 -18.56 26.46
N ASP A 135 0.77 -19.54 27.35
CA ASP A 135 1.86 -20.08 28.16
C ASP A 135 3.03 -20.47 27.25
N ILE A 136 4.06 -19.62 27.21
CA ILE A 136 5.33 -19.84 26.52
C ILE A 136 6.08 -21.05 27.13
N GLY A 137 5.57 -21.64 28.20
CA GLY A 137 6.13 -22.79 28.91
C GLY A 137 5.67 -24.19 28.47
N THR A 138 4.76 -24.34 27.50
CA THR A 138 4.36 -25.69 27.07
C THR A 138 5.02 -26.05 25.74
N PRO A 139 5.99 -27.00 25.70
CA PRO A 139 6.33 -27.62 24.44
C PRO A 139 5.04 -28.22 23.91
N ALA A 140 4.73 -27.98 22.62
CA ALA A 140 3.81 -28.83 21.91
C ALA A 140 4.36 -30.26 22.04
N THR A 141 3.85 -30.97 23.05
CA THR A 141 4.28 -32.33 23.33
C THR A 141 3.76 -33.09 22.12
N LEU A 142 4.69 -33.50 21.28
CA LEU A 142 4.50 -34.54 20.28
C LEU A 142 3.88 -35.74 21.01
N ALA A 143 2.56 -35.83 21.03
CA ALA A 143 1.90 -37.07 21.37
C ALA A 143 2.22 -38.05 20.22
N PRO A 144 2.97 -39.13 20.48
CA PRO A 144 3.24 -40.11 19.45
C PRO A 144 1.99 -40.97 19.29
N GLY A 145 1.41 -40.97 18.09
CA GLY A 145 0.43 -41.96 17.67
C GLY A 145 -1.03 -41.57 17.88
N THR A 146 -1.53 -40.66 17.04
CA THR A 146 -2.92 -40.73 16.56
C THR A 146 -2.94 -40.38 15.09
N SER A 147 -3.43 -41.32 14.27
CA SER A 147 -3.69 -41.14 12.85
C SER A 147 -4.52 -39.88 12.58
N PRO A 148 -4.41 -39.27 11.39
CA PRO A 148 -5.19 -38.08 11.02
C PRO A 148 -6.63 -38.51 10.71
N ALA A 149 -7.40 -38.73 11.77
CA ALA A 149 -8.84 -38.87 11.69
C ALA A 149 -9.45 -37.64 12.37
N VAL A 150 -9.94 -36.73 11.53
CA VAL A 150 -10.99 -35.75 11.85
C VAL A 150 -10.72 -34.99 13.16
N ALA A 151 -9.90 -33.93 13.07
CA ALA A 151 -10.03 -32.84 14.02
C ALA A 151 -11.44 -32.27 13.84
N HIS A 152 -12.32 -32.59 14.78
CA HIS A 152 -13.65 -32.02 14.87
C HIS A 152 -13.55 -30.50 14.92
N ASP A 153 -14.30 -29.84 14.04
CA ASP A 153 -14.70 -28.44 14.11
C ASP A 153 -15.26 -28.13 15.50
N GLY A 154 -14.44 -27.52 16.35
CA GLY A 154 -14.89 -26.64 17.42
C GLY A 154 -14.64 -25.19 16.96
N PRO A 155 -15.60 -24.27 17.04
CA PRO A 155 -15.40 -22.90 16.61
C PRO A 155 -14.57 -22.18 17.67
N HIS A 156 -13.24 -22.30 17.61
CA HIS A 156 -12.38 -21.27 18.19
C HIS A 156 -12.61 -20.03 17.33
N SER A 157 -13.53 -19.16 17.79
CA SER A 157 -13.77 -17.85 17.20
C SER A 157 -12.44 -17.12 17.17
N LEU A 158 -11.83 -16.99 15.98
CA LEU A 158 -10.67 -16.13 15.80
C LEU A 158 -11.11 -14.71 16.17
N ASP A 159 -10.44 -14.10 17.14
CA ASP A 159 -10.70 -12.72 17.50
C ASP A 159 -10.57 -11.85 16.25
N SER A 160 -11.66 -11.16 15.89
CA SER A 160 -11.68 -10.26 14.75
C SER A 160 -11.19 -8.88 15.18
N PRO A 161 -10.37 -8.19 14.35
CA PRO A 161 -10.05 -6.79 14.59
C PRO A 161 -11.32 -5.94 14.53
N THR A 162 -11.24 -4.74 15.10
CA THR A 162 -12.32 -3.77 15.04
C THR A 162 -12.69 -3.43 13.58
N GLN A 163 -13.98 -3.17 13.33
CA GLN A 163 -14.47 -2.68 12.04
C GLN A 163 -14.26 -1.17 11.85
N LEU A 164 -13.71 -0.51 12.87
CA LEU A 164 -13.54 0.93 12.93
C LEU A 164 -12.11 1.31 12.53
N CYS A 165 -11.97 2.16 11.51
CA CYS A 165 -10.68 2.54 10.93
C CYS A 165 -9.82 3.35 11.91
N ARG A 166 -8.49 3.32 11.74
CA ARG A 166 -7.62 4.39 12.27
C ARG A 166 -7.46 5.48 11.20
N TRP A 167 -6.91 6.62 11.58
CA TRP A 167 -6.63 7.70 10.62
C TRP A 167 -5.43 8.54 11.01
N SER A 168 -4.77 9.11 10.02
CA SER A 168 -3.77 10.15 10.20
C SER A 168 -4.34 11.52 9.88
N ILE A 169 -4.00 12.50 10.71
CA ILE A 169 -4.32 13.93 10.53
C ILE A 169 -3.00 14.64 10.27
N HIS A 170 -2.87 15.24 9.09
CA HIS A 170 -1.74 16.12 8.82
C HIS A 170 -1.90 17.42 9.61
N VAL A 171 -0.86 17.78 10.35
CA VAL A 171 -0.79 19.02 11.11
C VAL A 171 0.36 19.89 10.60
N PRO A 172 0.30 21.22 10.78
CA PRO A 172 1.42 22.09 10.43
C PRO A 172 2.72 21.60 11.07
N ASN A 173 3.84 21.79 10.37
CA ASN A 173 5.15 21.50 10.93
C ASN A 173 5.51 22.58 11.97
N ILE A 174 5.09 22.38 13.22
CA ILE A 174 5.36 23.31 14.32
C ILE A 174 6.69 22.93 14.96
N ARG A 175 7.70 23.78 14.82
CA ARG A 175 8.95 23.66 15.58
C ARG A 175 8.65 24.01 17.05
N TYR A 176 8.57 23.01 17.91
CA TYR A 176 8.48 23.22 19.36
C TYR A 176 9.81 22.90 20.03
N THR A 177 10.14 23.68 21.08
CA THR A 177 11.21 23.33 22.01
C THR A 177 10.63 22.31 22.99
N GLN A 178 11.09 21.07 22.94
CA GLN A 178 10.65 20.03 23.88
C GLN A 178 10.93 20.52 25.31
N VAL A 179 9.89 20.64 26.12
CA VAL A 179 10.05 20.84 27.56
C VAL A 179 10.57 19.52 28.10
N ALA A 180 11.67 19.55 28.88
CA ALA A 180 12.23 18.34 29.48
C ALA A 180 11.15 17.65 30.31
N GLU A 181 10.67 16.51 29.82
CA GLU A 181 9.78 15.67 30.61
C GLU A 181 10.55 15.18 31.84
N PRO A 182 9.90 15.13 33.02
CA PRO A 182 10.55 14.56 34.19
C PRO A 182 11.04 13.15 33.84
N VAL A 183 12.29 12.83 34.17
CA VAL A 183 12.87 11.50 33.97
C VAL A 183 12.05 10.52 34.81
N VAL A 184 11.07 9.87 34.19
CA VAL A 184 10.36 8.74 34.78
C VAL A 184 11.31 7.55 34.74
N ASP A 185 11.43 6.83 35.86
CA ASP A 185 12.23 5.61 35.89
C ASP A 185 11.69 4.63 34.84
N VAL A 186 12.58 4.04 34.04
CA VAL A 186 12.24 3.22 32.84
C VAL A 186 11.37 2.00 33.20
N GLN A 187 11.26 1.68 34.50
CA GLN A 187 10.47 0.57 35.03
C GLN A 187 9.12 0.98 35.65
N ASP A 188 8.91 2.27 35.96
CA ASP A 188 7.62 2.75 36.50
C ASP A 188 6.66 3.05 35.33
N GLY A 189 5.81 2.08 35.00
CA GLY A 189 4.74 2.25 34.00
C GLY A 189 4.95 1.54 32.65
N PHE A 190 5.95 0.66 32.51
CA PHE A 190 6.10 -0.18 31.32
C PHE A 190 4.97 -1.23 31.24
N ASP A 191 4.06 -1.05 30.28
CA ASP A 191 3.03 -2.03 29.94
C ASP A 191 3.37 -2.65 28.59
N ILE A 192 3.67 -3.95 28.60
CA ILE A 192 3.97 -4.72 27.39
C ILE A 192 2.84 -4.67 26.34
N GLN A 193 1.60 -4.42 26.76
CA GLN A 193 0.43 -4.34 25.88
C GLN A 193 0.11 -2.90 25.43
N ASP A 194 0.72 -1.87 26.04
CA ASP A 194 0.55 -0.47 25.61
C ASP A 194 1.88 0.18 25.20
N PRO A 195 2.22 0.18 23.91
CA PRO A 195 3.42 0.83 23.39
C PRO A 195 3.51 2.33 23.67
N ARG A 196 2.40 3.01 24.03
CA ARG A 196 2.41 4.43 24.40
C ARG A 196 3.04 4.66 25.78
N SER A 197 3.08 3.63 26.62
CA SER A 197 3.71 3.70 27.93
C SER A 197 5.23 3.51 27.87
N TRP A 198 5.78 3.17 26.71
CA TRP A 198 7.19 2.88 26.55
C TRP A 198 8.00 4.17 26.40
N ALA A 199 9.06 4.28 27.20
CA ALA A 199 9.99 5.40 27.13
C ALA A 199 10.72 5.44 25.77
N GLU A 200 10.95 6.66 25.29
CA GLU A 200 11.88 6.89 24.18
C GLU A 200 13.29 6.51 24.59
N TRP A 201 14.08 6.03 23.62
CA TRP A 201 15.49 5.78 23.86
C TRP A 201 16.19 7.12 24.19
N PRO A 202 17.02 7.18 25.25
CA PRO A 202 17.81 8.36 25.54
C PRO A 202 18.63 8.77 24.31
N ARG A 203 18.59 10.05 23.96
CA ARG A 203 19.32 10.62 22.83
C ARG A 203 20.84 10.76 23.10
N ASP A 204 21.37 10.14 24.15
CA ASP A 204 22.61 10.58 24.78
C ASP A 204 23.86 10.48 23.90
N GLU A 205 24.64 11.55 24.05
CA GLU A 205 25.89 11.95 23.44
C GLU A 205 26.94 10.82 23.41
N ALA A 206 27.56 10.60 22.25
CA ALA A 206 28.74 9.76 21.99
C ALA A 206 28.59 8.25 21.66
N GLY A 207 27.38 7.72 21.41
CA GLY A 207 27.23 6.35 20.89
C GLY A 207 26.11 6.27 19.86
N HIS A 208 26.45 6.15 18.57
CA HIS A 208 25.45 5.98 17.51
C HIS A 208 24.53 4.79 17.91
N PRO A 209 23.19 4.93 17.90
CA PRO A 209 22.32 3.78 18.06
C PRO A 209 22.79 2.71 17.07
N ALA A 210 22.94 1.47 17.55
CA ALA A 210 23.41 0.39 16.70
C ALA A 210 22.53 0.35 15.43
N SER A 211 23.15 0.28 14.24
CA SER A 211 22.40 0.33 12.99
C SER A 211 21.37 -0.80 12.97
N PHE A 212 20.20 -0.55 12.36
CA PHE A 212 19.14 -1.55 12.33
C PHE A 212 19.59 -2.87 11.67
N ALA A 213 20.42 -2.79 10.62
CA ALA A 213 21.05 -3.97 10.04
C ALA A 213 21.95 -4.74 11.03
N ARG A 214 22.68 -4.05 11.90
CA ARG A 214 23.45 -4.70 12.97
C ARG A 214 22.55 -5.40 13.99
N SER A 215 21.44 -4.78 14.38
CA SER A 215 20.43 -5.42 15.23
C SER A 215 19.90 -6.72 14.61
N MET A 216 19.63 -6.73 13.30
CA MET A 216 19.24 -7.93 12.56
C MET A 216 20.37 -8.98 12.53
N GLN A 217 21.63 -8.54 12.37
CA GLN A 217 22.81 -9.40 12.36
C GLN A 217 23.04 -10.09 13.71
N GLU A 218 22.91 -9.35 14.81
CA GLU A 218 23.01 -9.87 16.18
C GLU A 218 21.90 -10.88 16.44
N ALA A 219 20.65 -10.56 16.09
CA ALA A 219 19.52 -11.46 16.26
C ALA A 219 19.71 -12.79 15.52
N ILE A 220 20.23 -12.77 14.27
CA ILE A 220 20.53 -14.00 13.53
C ILE A 220 21.73 -14.78 14.07
N THR A 221 22.74 -14.08 14.58
CA THR A 221 23.94 -14.70 15.17
C THR A 221 23.59 -15.45 16.45
N ASP A 222 22.81 -14.83 17.33
CA ASP A 222 22.45 -15.40 18.62
C ASP A 222 21.23 -16.32 18.54
N SER A 223 20.52 -16.29 17.41
CA SER A 223 19.26 -17.01 17.20
C SER A 223 18.20 -16.74 18.29
N SER A 224 18.25 -15.55 18.91
CA SER A 224 17.47 -15.16 20.09
C SER A 224 15.96 -15.00 19.85
N PHE A 225 15.55 -15.03 18.57
CA PHE A 225 14.18 -14.89 18.11
C PHE A 225 13.44 -16.23 17.94
N SER A 226 14.07 -17.39 18.10
CA SER A 226 13.41 -18.69 17.93
C SER A 226 13.82 -19.71 19.00
N LEU A 227 12.91 -20.64 19.34
CA LEU A 227 13.22 -21.79 20.20
C LEU A 227 13.86 -22.95 19.44
N VAL A 228 13.91 -22.89 18.11
CA VAL A 228 14.48 -23.96 17.28
C VAL A 228 16.01 -23.96 17.45
N PRO A 229 16.60 -25.06 17.96
CA PRO A 229 18.06 -25.17 18.06
C PRO A 229 18.72 -25.14 16.67
N THR A 230 19.87 -24.47 16.55
CA THR A 230 20.56 -24.28 15.27
C THR A 230 21.07 -25.59 14.65
N ASP A 231 21.33 -26.61 15.46
CA ASP A 231 21.72 -27.96 15.03
C ASP A 231 20.57 -28.76 14.40
N GLN A 232 19.32 -28.33 14.61
CA GLN A 232 18.13 -28.93 14.01
C GLN A 232 17.74 -28.28 12.67
N LEU A 233 18.41 -27.19 12.28
CA LEU A 233 18.11 -26.51 11.03
C LEU A 233 18.66 -27.29 9.83
N PRO A 234 17.90 -27.36 8.71
CA PRO A 234 18.34 -28.07 7.50
C PRO A 234 19.36 -27.26 6.67
N ILE A 235 19.97 -26.23 7.26
CA ILE A 235 20.92 -25.29 6.65
C ILE A 235 22.14 -25.15 7.57
N ALA A 236 23.30 -24.86 6.99
CA ALA A 236 24.50 -24.52 7.75
C ALA A 236 24.44 -23.04 8.18
N THR A 237 23.98 -22.77 9.40
CA THR A 237 23.87 -21.41 9.98
C THR A 237 25.21 -20.68 9.97
N GLU A 238 26.29 -21.34 10.36
CA GLU A 238 27.65 -20.78 10.32
C GLU A 238 28.06 -20.28 8.93
N SER A 239 27.63 -20.96 7.87
CA SER A 239 27.91 -20.52 6.50
C SER A 239 27.12 -19.26 6.12
N ILE A 240 25.91 -19.11 6.65
CA ILE A 240 25.08 -17.91 6.48
C ILE A 240 25.69 -16.75 7.27
N LEU A 241 26.07 -16.97 8.53
CA LEU A 241 26.71 -15.94 9.37
C LEU A 241 28.01 -15.43 8.75
N GLN A 242 28.88 -16.33 8.29
CA GLN A 242 30.10 -15.93 7.58
C GLN A 242 29.83 -15.18 6.28
N ALA A 243 28.76 -15.51 5.56
CA ALA A 243 28.38 -14.79 4.34
C ALA A 243 27.88 -13.38 4.67
N VAL A 244 27.00 -13.26 5.66
CA VAL A 244 26.46 -11.96 6.12
C VAL A 244 27.56 -11.06 6.69
N GLN A 245 28.54 -11.62 7.41
CA GLN A 245 29.71 -10.85 7.90
C GLN A 245 30.67 -10.42 6.79
N ARG A 246 30.73 -11.16 5.67
CA ARG A 246 31.60 -10.82 4.53
C ARG A 246 30.96 -9.81 3.59
N ASP A 247 29.64 -9.84 3.48
CA ASP A 247 28.84 -9.01 2.59
C ASP A 247 27.57 -8.53 3.34
N GLU A 248 27.69 -7.37 3.98
CA GLU A 248 26.60 -6.75 4.75
C GLU A 248 25.53 -6.10 3.86
N GLU A 249 25.81 -5.90 2.56
CA GLU A 249 24.95 -5.13 1.67
C GLU A 249 23.56 -5.78 1.53
N GLN A 250 23.51 -7.10 1.43
CA GLN A 250 22.25 -7.84 1.31
C GLN A 250 21.40 -7.74 2.57
N LEU A 251 22.04 -7.69 3.75
CA LEU A 251 21.33 -7.48 5.01
C LEU A 251 20.84 -6.02 5.10
N GLN A 252 21.61 -5.07 4.59
CA GLN A 252 21.21 -3.66 4.52
C GLN A 252 19.97 -3.47 3.62
N VAL A 253 19.89 -4.17 2.47
CA VAL A 253 18.68 -4.17 1.62
C VAL A 253 17.48 -4.77 2.37
N ASP A 254 17.66 -5.86 3.12
CA ASP A 254 16.60 -6.43 3.95
C ASP A 254 16.17 -5.47 5.08
N ALA A 255 17.11 -4.73 5.68
CA ALA A 255 16.83 -3.71 6.70
C ALA A 255 15.99 -2.55 6.14
N TRP A 256 16.36 -2.02 4.96
CA TRP A 256 15.56 -1.02 4.24
C TRP A 256 14.16 -1.54 3.91
N LYS A 257 14.06 -2.78 3.42
CA LYS A 257 12.78 -3.41 3.11
C LYS A 257 11.87 -3.50 4.33
N VAL A 258 12.37 -4.01 5.46
CA VAL A 258 11.57 -4.14 6.69
C VAL A 258 11.19 -2.77 7.25
N ALA A 259 12.09 -1.78 7.19
CA ALA A 259 11.80 -0.41 7.63
C ALA A 259 10.68 0.25 6.81
N ILE A 260 10.72 0.11 5.47
CA ILE A 260 9.67 0.60 4.56
C ILE A 260 8.34 -0.09 4.87
N MET A 261 8.34 -1.41 5.04
CA MET A 261 7.15 -2.19 5.37
C MET A 261 6.55 -1.83 6.74
N ALA A 262 7.40 -1.47 7.71
CA ALA A 262 6.96 -1.07 9.05
C ALA A 262 6.44 0.38 9.10
N GLY A 263 6.78 1.21 8.11
CA GLY A 263 6.37 2.62 8.05
C GLY A 263 6.90 3.48 9.19
N ASN A 264 7.91 3.04 9.94
CA ASN A 264 8.47 3.83 11.03
C ASN A 264 9.40 4.92 10.44
N LEU A 265 8.90 6.16 10.39
CA LEU A 265 9.64 7.30 9.84
C LEU A 265 10.93 7.61 10.60
N GLU A 266 10.98 7.40 11.92
CA GLU A 266 12.20 7.61 12.72
C GLU A 266 13.30 6.61 12.36
N LEU A 267 12.94 5.33 12.17
CA LEU A 267 13.87 4.33 11.66
C LEU A 267 14.33 4.67 10.24
N LEU A 268 13.41 5.06 9.37
CA LEU A 268 13.73 5.46 8.01
C LEU A 268 14.70 6.65 8.01
N ASP A 269 14.47 7.68 8.81
CA ASP A 269 15.39 8.80 8.98
C ASP A 269 16.78 8.32 9.44
N SER A 270 16.87 7.38 10.39
CA SER A 270 18.17 6.81 10.79
C SER A 270 18.91 6.05 9.69
N LEU A 271 18.19 5.55 8.67
CA LEU A 271 18.79 4.85 7.53
C LEU A 271 19.33 5.80 6.47
N ILE A 272 18.87 7.06 6.43
CA ILE A 272 19.32 8.03 5.43
C ILE A 272 20.76 8.50 5.67
N ASP A 273 21.21 8.45 6.93
CA ASP A 273 22.58 8.77 7.31
C ASP A 273 23.59 7.74 6.79
N SER A 274 23.09 6.60 6.27
CA SER A 274 23.90 5.55 5.65
C SER A 274 23.76 5.57 4.12
N PRO A 275 24.81 5.21 3.36
CA PRO A 275 24.70 5.09 1.91
C PRO A 275 23.58 4.13 1.49
N VAL A 276 22.83 4.52 0.45
CA VAL A 276 21.81 3.65 -0.16
C VAL A 276 22.50 2.39 -0.71
N PRO A 277 22.06 1.17 -0.34
CA PRO A 277 22.69 -0.06 -0.80
C PRO A 277 22.47 -0.27 -2.31
N SER A 278 23.45 -0.84 -3.03
CA SER A 278 23.37 -0.96 -4.50
C SER A 278 22.27 -1.90 -4.97
N GLY A 279 21.85 -2.84 -4.12
CA GLY A 279 20.75 -3.77 -4.39
C GLY A 279 19.34 -3.23 -4.11
N ILE A 280 19.18 -1.93 -3.79
CA ILE A 280 17.89 -1.33 -3.41
C ILE A 280 16.83 -1.46 -4.51
N ASP A 281 17.23 -1.44 -5.78
CA ASP A 281 16.32 -1.54 -6.92
C ASP A 281 15.58 -2.87 -6.95
N GLY A 282 16.20 -3.94 -6.43
CA GLY A 282 15.59 -5.27 -6.38
C GLY A 282 14.43 -5.42 -5.38
N ILE A 283 14.15 -4.40 -4.55
CA ILE A 283 12.99 -4.40 -3.65
C ILE A 283 11.88 -3.44 -4.08
N TYR A 284 12.06 -2.70 -5.19
CA TYR A 284 11.11 -1.71 -5.71
C TYR A 284 10.48 -0.84 -4.61
N PRO A 285 11.26 0.05 -3.95
CA PRO A 285 10.87 0.73 -2.71
C PRO A 285 9.49 1.41 -2.73
N PHE A 286 9.11 2.05 -3.85
CA PHE A 286 7.81 2.69 -4.01
C PHE A 286 6.65 1.68 -4.12
N HIS A 287 6.81 0.59 -4.87
CA HIS A 287 5.83 -0.51 -4.92
C HIS A 287 5.73 -1.24 -3.58
N LEU A 288 6.86 -1.39 -2.88
CA LEU A 288 6.89 -1.96 -1.53
C LEU A 288 6.09 -1.10 -0.55
N ALA A 289 6.34 0.22 -0.51
CA ALA A 289 5.57 1.15 0.31
C ALA A 289 4.07 1.12 -0.04
N ALA A 290 3.74 1.09 -1.33
CA ALA A 290 2.36 0.99 -1.80
C ALA A 290 1.70 -0.33 -1.41
N SER A 291 2.45 -1.42 -1.23
CA SER A 291 1.93 -2.71 -0.77
C SER A 291 1.62 -2.75 0.73
N PHE A 292 2.26 -1.87 1.51
CA PHE A 292 2.14 -1.76 2.98
C PHE A 292 1.70 -0.35 3.42
N PRO A 293 0.58 0.20 2.91
CA PRO A 293 0.13 1.51 3.32
C PRO A 293 -0.43 1.48 4.74
N ASP A 294 -0.17 2.53 5.50
CA ASP A 294 -0.77 2.76 6.83
C ASP A 294 -1.41 4.15 6.88
N GLY A 295 -2.66 4.23 6.45
CA GLY A 295 -3.49 5.43 6.54
C GLY A 295 -3.89 5.80 7.97
N GLY A 296 -3.57 4.95 8.96
CA GLY A 296 -3.78 5.21 10.38
C GLY A 296 -2.62 5.93 11.05
N LYS A 297 -1.38 5.71 10.57
CA LYS A 297 -0.17 6.28 11.19
C LYS A 297 0.72 7.11 10.29
N THR A 298 0.89 6.76 9.03
CA THR A 298 1.90 7.43 8.17
C THR A 298 1.27 8.19 7.02
N CYS A 299 0.07 7.81 6.58
CA CYS A 299 -0.55 8.30 5.36
C CYS A 299 0.45 8.23 4.18
N CYS A 300 0.86 9.35 3.61
CA CYS A 300 1.85 9.45 2.53
C CYS A 300 3.31 9.64 2.98
N GLY A 301 3.60 9.68 4.29
CA GLY A 301 4.92 10.05 4.82
C GLY A 301 6.08 9.20 4.32
N VAL A 302 5.87 7.89 4.11
CA VAL A 302 6.89 6.99 3.56
C VAL A 302 7.26 7.36 2.11
N PHE A 303 6.30 7.80 1.30
CA PHE A 303 6.56 8.23 -0.08
C PHE A 303 7.38 9.53 -0.12
N ARG A 304 7.05 10.50 0.74
CA ARG A 304 7.86 11.72 0.92
C ARG A 304 9.30 11.35 1.29
N TRP A 305 9.47 10.45 2.26
CA TRP A 305 10.80 10.00 2.68
C TRP A 305 11.57 9.30 1.55
N LEU A 306 10.93 8.41 0.79
CA LEU A 306 11.55 7.70 -0.33
C LEU A 306 12.01 8.65 -1.44
N GLN A 307 11.24 9.71 -1.73
CA GLN A 307 11.66 10.73 -2.68
C GLN A 307 12.94 11.42 -2.22
N HIS A 308 13.02 11.78 -0.94
CA HIS A 308 14.19 12.39 -0.34
C HIS A 308 15.42 11.46 -0.38
N ALA A 309 15.24 10.21 0.06
CA ALA A 309 16.33 9.25 0.21
C ALA A 309 16.90 8.72 -1.12
N LEU A 310 16.05 8.52 -2.14
CA LEU A 310 16.44 7.92 -3.42
C LEU A 310 16.57 8.95 -4.57
N GLY A 311 16.09 10.17 -4.33
CA GLY A 311 16.07 11.27 -5.29
C GLY A 311 14.85 11.25 -6.21
N VAL A 312 14.45 12.44 -6.68
CA VAL A 312 13.24 12.68 -7.49
C VAL A 312 13.18 11.90 -8.82
N MET A 313 14.32 11.55 -9.40
CA MET A 313 14.40 10.76 -10.65
C MET A 313 14.24 9.25 -10.45
N TYR A 314 14.29 8.76 -9.19
CA TYR A 314 14.31 7.32 -8.93
C TYR A 314 13.05 6.63 -9.43
N HIS A 315 11.90 7.15 -9.02
CA HIS A 315 10.62 6.51 -9.32
C HIS A 315 10.33 6.47 -10.82
N ARG A 316 10.65 7.54 -11.56
CA ARG A 316 10.48 7.57 -13.03
C ARG A 316 11.32 6.50 -13.74
N ARG A 317 12.50 6.14 -13.21
CA ARG A 317 13.36 5.09 -13.78
C ARG A 317 12.89 3.68 -13.42
N HIS A 318 12.20 3.54 -12.29
CA HIS A 318 11.72 2.27 -11.74
C HIS A 318 10.20 2.27 -11.63
N GLU A 319 9.53 2.70 -12.70
CA GLU A 319 8.08 2.83 -12.74
C GLU A 319 7.38 1.46 -12.66
N HIS A 320 7.96 0.46 -13.32
CA HIS A 320 7.44 -0.90 -13.40
C HIS A 320 8.28 -1.85 -12.54
N ASP A 321 7.61 -2.76 -11.83
CA ASP A 321 8.27 -3.86 -11.12
C ASP A 321 8.56 -5.07 -12.04
N ASP A 322 9.10 -6.15 -11.45
CA ASP A 322 9.36 -7.40 -12.18
C ASP A 322 8.08 -8.08 -12.74
N LEU A 323 6.91 -7.74 -12.19
CA LEU A 323 5.60 -8.21 -12.65
C LEU A 323 5.02 -7.31 -13.75
N GLY A 324 5.71 -6.22 -14.11
CA GLY A 324 5.25 -5.21 -15.06
C GLY A 324 4.13 -4.34 -14.49
N GLN A 325 4.06 -4.22 -13.16
CA GLN A 325 3.06 -3.43 -12.45
C GLN A 325 3.60 -2.05 -12.13
N THR A 326 2.77 -1.03 -12.28
CA THR A 326 3.07 0.33 -11.82
C THR A 326 2.83 0.46 -10.31
N VAL A 327 3.27 1.58 -9.71
CA VAL A 327 2.90 1.87 -8.31
C VAL A 327 1.38 2.08 -8.17
N LEU A 328 0.73 2.65 -9.19
CA LEU A 328 -0.73 2.78 -9.24
C LEU A 328 -1.41 1.39 -9.22
N ASP A 329 -0.88 0.42 -9.98
CA ASP A 329 -1.37 -0.96 -9.95
C ASP A 329 -1.29 -1.56 -8.55
N THR A 330 -0.21 -1.28 -7.81
CA THR A 330 -0.08 -1.71 -6.41
C THR A 330 -1.21 -1.15 -5.53
N PHE A 331 -1.59 0.12 -5.70
CA PHE A 331 -2.75 0.68 -4.98
C PHE A 331 -4.06 0.01 -5.38
N MET A 332 -4.27 -0.29 -6.67
CA MET A 332 -5.45 -1.03 -7.14
C MET A 332 -5.52 -2.43 -6.52
N ILE A 333 -4.38 -3.12 -6.40
CA ILE A 333 -4.28 -4.41 -5.71
C ILE A 333 -4.69 -4.26 -4.24
N VAL A 334 -4.20 -3.24 -3.54
CA VAL A 334 -4.51 -3.02 -2.12
C VAL A 334 -5.99 -2.72 -1.90
N ILE A 335 -6.62 -1.93 -2.77
CA ILE A 335 -8.07 -1.68 -2.71
C ILE A 335 -8.84 -3.00 -2.80
N LEU A 336 -8.55 -3.81 -3.82
CA LEU A 336 -9.21 -5.11 -4.02
C LEU A 336 -8.96 -6.05 -2.85
N ARG A 337 -7.71 -6.12 -2.37
CA ARG A 337 -7.27 -6.92 -1.23
C ARG A 337 -8.03 -6.54 0.05
N SER A 338 -8.19 -5.26 0.35
CA SER A 338 -8.75 -4.81 1.64
C SER A 338 -10.26 -4.65 1.63
N HIS A 339 -10.89 -4.44 0.48
CA HIS A 339 -12.30 -4.04 0.40
C HIS A 339 -13.18 -4.98 -0.44
N THR A 340 -12.62 -6.07 -0.98
CA THR A 340 -13.39 -7.06 -1.75
C THR A 340 -13.10 -8.50 -1.34
N SER A 341 -13.93 -9.40 -1.88
CA SER A 341 -13.74 -10.85 -1.82
C SER A 341 -13.03 -11.44 -3.06
N VAL A 342 -12.50 -10.60 -3.96
CA VAL A 342 -11.83 -11.02 -5.20
C VAL A 342 -10.64 -11.93 -4.90
N SER A 343 -10.45 -12.95 -5.73
CA SER A 343 -9.28 -13.84 -5.65
C SER A 343 -8.09 -13.23 -6.41
N PRO A 344 -6.84 -13.31 -5.88
CA PRO A 344 -5.65 -12.73 -6.53
C PRO A 344 -5.44 -13.15 -7.99
N GLU A 345 -5.73 -14.40 -8.31
CA GLU A 345 -5.59 -14.97 -9.66
C GLU A 345 -6.47 -14.28 -10.73
N HIS A 346 -7.60 -13.69 -10.33
CA HIS A 346 -8.43 -12.91 -11.25
C HIS A 346 -7.75 -11.60 -11.65
N VAL A 347 -6.96 -11.02 -10.74
CA VAL A 347 -6.27 -9.73 -10.91
C VAL A 347 -4.95 -9.93 -11.66
N SER A 348 -4.14 -10.90 -11.24
CA SER A 348 -2.90 -11.27 -11.94
C SER A 348 -2.56 -12.73 -11.70
N THR A 349 -2.20 -13.43 -12.77
CA THR A 349 -1.67 -14.80 -12.72
C THR A 349 -0.18 -14.84 -12.37
N ARG A 350 0.50 -13.68 -12.33
CA ARG A 350 1.94 -13.57 -12.05
C ARG A 350 2.27 -13.47 -10.56
N PHE A 351 1.27 -13.41 -9.68
CA PHE A 351 1.51 -13.37 -8.24
C PHE A 351 2.21 -14.64 -7.74
N ASN A 352 3.10 -14.46 -6.78
CA ASN A 352 3.82 -15.55 -6.13
C ASN A 352 3.88 -15.28 -4.62
N PRO A 353 3.17 -16.06 -3.79
CA PRO A 353 2.34 -17.21 -4.16
C PRO A 353 1.00 -16.82 -4.85
N PRO A 354 0.43 -17.67 -5.72
CA PRO A 354 -0.65 -17.30 -6.64
C PRO A 354 -2.00 -17.02 -5.98
N HIS A 355 -2.28 -17.58 -4.79
CA HIS A 355 -3.56 -17.39 -4.10
C HIS A 355 -3.48 -16.35 -2.97
N ARG A 356 -2.51 -15.43 -3.01
CA ARG A 356 -2.35 -14.37 -2.01
C ARG A 356 -1.98 -13.04 -2.66
N PHE A 357 -2.54 -11.94 -2.16
CA PHE A 357 -2.09 -10.62 -2.56
C PHE A 357 -0.77 -10.24 -1.85
N PRO A 358 0.12 -9.48 -2.49
CA PRO A 358 1.22 -8.81 -1.78
C PRO A 358 0.69 -7.97 -0.61
N GLY A 359 1.35 -8.02 0.55
CA GLY A 359 1.01 -7.22 1.73
C GLY A 359 -0.33 -7.53 2.42
N GLU A 360 -0.92 -8.71 2.18
CA GLU A 360 -2.18 -9.19 2.81
C GLU A 360 -2.25 -8.99 4.33
N GLU A 361 -1.11 -9.00 5.00
CA GLU A 361 -0.93 -8.80 6.43
C GLU A 361 -1.10 -7.36 6.92
N GLN A 362 -1.16 -6.36 6.04
CA GLN A 362 -1.29 -4.93 6.37
C GLN A 362 -2.66 -4.37 5.96
N ASP A 363 -3.36 -3.73 6.90
CA ASP A 363 -4.60 -3.00 6.60
C ASP A 363 -4.29 -1.57 6.17
N ILE A 364 -4.89 -1.15 5.06
CA ILE A 364 -4.68 0.18 4.48
C ILE A 364 -5.14 1.32 5.42
N CYS A 365 -6.16 1.11 6.24
CA CYS A 365 -6.63 2.12 7.20
C CYS A 365 -6.11 1.90 8.63
N GLY A 366 -5.04 1.10 8.79
CA GLY A 366 -4.28 0.98 10.04
C GLY A 366 -4.96 0.20 11.17
N ARG A 367 -6.01 -0.59 10.88
CA ARG A 367 -6.69 -1.40 11.90
C ARG A 367 -5.85 -2.58 12.39
N TRP A 368 -5.02 -3.12 11.51
CA TRP A 368 -4.06 -4.17 11.83
C TRP A 368 -2.82 -4.10 10.92
N ASP A 369 -1.80 -4.82 11.34
CA ASP A 369 -0.49 -4.95 10.71
C ASP A 369 0.07 -6.37 10.97
N PRO A 370 1.25 -6.74 10.45
CA PRO A 370 1.79 -8.10 10.54
C PRO A 370 1.99 -8.62 11.97
N VAL A 371 2.07 -7.72 12.94
CA VAL A 371 2.36 -8.04 14.35
C VAL A 371 1.13 -7.91 15.25
N SER A 372 -0.03 -7.57 14.68
CA SER A 372 -1.30 -7.51 15.39
C SER A 372 -1.74 -8.92 15.85
N PRO A 373 -2.17 -9.12 17.12
CA PRO A 373 -2.49 -10.44 17.65
C PRO A 373 -3.51 -11.26 16.84
N PRO A 374 -4.60 -10.66 16.32
CA PRO A 374 -5.52 -11.37 15.42
C PRO A 374 -4.82 -11.93 14.18
N VAL A 375 -4.01 -11.12 13.48
CA VAL A 375 -3.34 -11.48 12.23
C VAL A 375 -2.32 -12.60 12.47
N ARG A 376 -1.54 -12.47 13.54
CA ARG A 376 -0.55 -13.48 13.97
C ARG A 376 -1.21 -14.82 14.26
N THR A 377 -2.33 -14.79 14.99
CA THR A 377 -3.12 -15.99 15.31
C THR A 377 -3.70 -16.61 14.05
N LEU A 378 -4.28 -15.81 13.16
CA LEU A 378 -4.86 -16.26 11.88
C LEU A 378 -3.85 -17.03 11.04
N PHE A 379 -2.66 -16.48 10.79
CA PHE A 379 -1.65 -17.16 9.98
C PHE A 379 -1.03 -18.37 10.68
N ARG A 380 -0.91 -18.34 12.02
CA ARG A 380 -0.48 -19.51 12.80
C ARG A 380 -1.45 -20.69 12.68
N HIS A 381 -2.75 -20.43 12.56
CA HIS A 381 -3.77 -21.45 12.23
C HIS A 381 -3.74 -21.90 10.76
N GLY A 382 -2.80 -21.37 9.98
CA GLY A 382 -2.56 -21.78 8.60
C GLY A 382 -3.49 -21.14 7.59
N TYR A 383 -4.16 -20.04 7.89
CA TYR A 383 -4.85 -19.24 6.88
C TYR A 383 -3.83 -18.44 6.06
N SER A 384 -4.03 -18.29 4.76
CA SER A 384 -3.14 -17.52 3.88
C SER A 384 -3.67 -16.12 3.54
N ARG A 385 -4.95 -15.86 3.82
CA ARG A 385 -5.65 -14.61 3.50
C ARG A 385 -6.45 -14.08 4.68
N ILE A 386 -6.69 -12.77 4.68
CA ILE A 386 -7.58 -12.12 5.64
C ILE A 386 -9.04 -12.50 5.33
N PRO A 387 -9.82 -12.97 6.33
CA PRO A 387 -11.24 -13.26 6.17
C PRO A 387 -12.04 -12.04 5.70
N THR A 388 -13.05 -12.26 4.86
CA THR A 388 -13.95 -11.18 4.43
C THR A 388 -14.71 -10.53 5.58
N SER A 389 -14.97 -11.27 6.66
CA SER A 389 -15.59 -10.74 7.88
C SER A 389 -14.77 -9.66 8.59
N TRP A 390 -13.47 -9.54 8.31
CA TRP A 390 -12.61 -8.49 8.88
C TRP A 390 -12.57 -7.23 8.00
N LYS A 391 -13.00 -7.35 6.75
CA LYS A 391 -12.95 -6.27 5.76
C LYS A 391 -14.21 -5.41 5.87
N HIS A 392 -14.10 -4.16 5.40
CA HIS A 392 -15.21 -3.22 5.32
C HIS A 392 -15.19 -2.48 3.97
N ALA A 393 -16.21 -1.65 3.71
CA ALA A 393 -16.31 -0.82 2.50
C ALA A 393 -15.07 0.05 2.27
N PHE A 394 -14.83 0.51 1.05
CA PHE A 394 -13.69 1.37 0.74
C PHE A 394 -13.81 2.71 1.49
N CYS A 395 -13.07 2.82 2.59
CA CYS A 395 -13.26 3.86 3.60
C CYS A 395 -12.46 5.15 3.33
N HIS A 396 -12.85 6.23 4.01
CA HIS A 396 -12.19 7.53 3.96
C HIS A 396 -10.68 7.49 4.28
N SER A 397 -10.27 6.77 5.34
CA SER A 397 -8.85 6.66 5.69
C SER A 397 -8.02 6.01 4.58
N ALA A 398 -8.57 5.00 3.91
CA ALA A 398 -7.91 4.31 2.81
C ALA A 398 -7.84 5.21 1.57
N ALA A 399 -8.96 5.85 1.22
CA ALA A 399 -9.02 6.78 0.10
C ALA A 399 -8.04 7.96 0.28
N GLN A 400 -7.99 8.57 1.49
CA GLN A 400 -7.04 9.64 1.80
C GLN A 400 -5.59 9.15 1.66
N ALA A 401 -5.24 8.00 2.23
CA ALA A 401 -3.89 7.47 2.16
C ALA A 401 -3.45 7.25 0.71
N ILE A 402 -4.32 6.71 -0.15
CA ILE A 402 -4.00 6.52 -1.58
C ILE A 402 -3.90 7.86 -2.29
N CYS A 403 -4.90 8.75 -2.17
CA CYS A 403 -4.86 10.07 -2.82
C CYS A 403 -3.60 10.85 -2.46
N HIS A 404 -3.25 10.94 -1.17
CA HIS A 404 -2.06 11.67 -0.75
C HIS A 404 -0.77 11.00 -1.24
N SER A 405 -0.72 9.67 -1.30
CA SER A 405 0.44 8.94 -1.84
C SER A 405 0.56 9.13 -3.36
N LEU A 406 -0.55 9.14 -4.09
CA LEU A 406 -0.57 9.45 -5.52
C LEU A 406 -0.12 10.88 -5.78
N ILE A 407 -0.56 11.85 -4.99
CA ILE A 407 -0.11 13.24 -5.08
C ILE A 407 1.40 13.32 -4.85
N ALA A 408 1.91 12.71 -3.78
CA ALA A 408 3.35 12.68 -3.50
C ALA A 408 4.15 12.19 -4.72
N ILE A 409 3.64 11.19 -5.43
CA ILE A 409 4.33 10.54 -6.55
C ILE A 409 4.13 11.27 -7.89
N LEU A 410 2.91 11.71 -8.20
CA LEU A 410 2.48 12.13 -9.54
C LEU A 410 2.29 13.65 -9.67
N ALA A 411 2.34 14.42 -8.58
CA ALA A 411 2.37 15.88 -8.64
C ALA A 411 3.80 16.44 -8.75
N ALA A 412 4.83 15.61 -8.52
CA ALA A 412 6.22 16.02 -8.64
C ALA A 412 6.55 16.50 -10.07
N PRO A 413 7.42 17.53 -10.25
CA PRO A 413 7.75 18.04 -11.58
C PRO A 413 8.41 17.00 -12.49
N ILE A 414 9.24 16.12 -11.90
CA ILE A 414 9.69 14.89 -12.54
C ILE A 414 8.82 13.75 -12.01
N ARG A 415 7.80 13.40 -12.79
CA ARG A 415 6.88 12.30 -12.52
C ARG A 415 6.99 11.19 -13.58
N PRO A 416 6.64 9.93 -13.24
CA PRO A 416 6.40 8.91 -14.25
C PRO A 416 5.22 9.31 -15.16
N PRO A 417 5.10 8.71 -16.36
CA PRO A 417 3.90 8.85 -17.17
C PRO A 417 2.66 8.32 -16.43
N ILE A 418 1.67 9.18 -16.18
CA ILE A 418 0.46 8.79 -15.45
C ILE A 418 -0.40 7.78 -16.24
N ASP A 419 -0.33 7.81 -17.56
CA ASP A 419 -1.11 6.98 -18.50
C ASP A 419 -0.39 5.71 -18.95
N SER A 420 0.61 5.26 -18.19
CA SER A 420 1.30 4.00 -18.46
C SER A 420 0.33 2.81 -18.41
N PRO A 421 0.42 1.86 -19.38
CA PRO A 421 -0.42 0.67 -19.39
C PRO A 421 -0.27 -0.15 -18.12
N SER A 422 -1.39 -0.61 -17.56
CA SER A 422 -1.45 -1.42 -16.36
C SER A 422 -0.90 -2.84 -16.57
N GLY A 423 -0.19 -3.33 -15.56
CA GLY A 423 0.20 -4.74 -15.41
C GLY A 423 -0.89 -5.63 -14.81
N LEU A 424 -2.08 -5.08 -14.53
CA LEU A 424 -3.21 -5.81 -13.97
C LEU A 424 -4.23 -6.21 -15.04
N PHE A 425 -4.97 -7.28 -14.75
CA PHE A 425 -6.01 -7.82 -15.63
C PHE A 425 -5.51 -8.10 -17.05
N VAL A 426 -4.20 -8.31 -17.22
CA VAL A 426 -3.60 -8.61 -18.51
C VAL A 426 -4.18 -9.92 -19.00
N ARG A 427 -4.73 -9.89 -20.22
CA ARG A 427 -5.28 -11.05 -20.90
C ARG A 427 -4.64 -11.20 -22.27
N ARG A 428 -4.69 -12.42 -22.80
CA ARG A 428 -4.32 -12.68 -24.18
C ARG A 428 -5.53 -13.24 -24.88
N CYS A 429 -5.95 -12.64 -25.99
CA CYS A 429 -7.09 -13.12 -26.75
C CYS A 429 -6.78 -14.52 -27.27
N ASN A 430 -7.60 -15.51 -26.91
CA ASN A 430 -7.40 -16.91 -27.28
C ASN A 430 -7.56 -17.18 -28.79
N ASN A 431 -8.10 -16.24 -29.56
CA ASN A 431 -8.28 -16.37 -31.00
C ASN A 431 -7.15 -15.71 -31.82
N CYS A 432 -6.89 -14.42 -31.61
CA CYS A 432 -5.87 -13.68 -32.39
C CYS A 432 -4.51 -13.57 -31.69
N GLY A 433 -4.41 -13.95 -30.41
CA GLY A 433 -3.17 -13.87 -29.63
C GLY A 433 -2.79 -12.46 -29.16
N LEU A 434 -3.62 -11.44 -29.40
CA LEU A 434 -3.37 -10.07 -28.97
C LEU A 434 -3.35 -9.98 -27.43
N GLU A 435 -2.32 -9.33 -26.90
CA GLU A 435 -2.23 -8.99 -25.48
C GLU A 435 -3.07 -7.75 -25.20
N LEU A 436 -4.02 -7.88 -24.28
CA LEU A 436 -4.96 -6.84 -23.87
C LEU A 436 -4.49 -6.28 -22.52
N LYS A 437 -4.17 -4.98 -22.51
CA LYS A 437 -3.73 -4.22 -21.34
C LYS A 437 -4.64 -3.02 -21.16
N LEU A 438 -4.98 -2.75 -19.91
CA LEU A 438 -5.82 -1.63 -19.52
C LEU A 438 -4.99 -0.37 -19.32
N GLY A 439 -5.58 0.81 -19.52
CA GLY A 439 -5.04 2.06 -18.99
C GLY A 439 -5.29 2.19 -17.49
N PRO A 440 -4.74 3.24 -16.83
CA PRO A 440 -4.94 3.47 -15.40
C PRO A 440 -6.41 3.69 -15.02
N LEU A 441 -7.14 4.51 -15.80
CA LEU A 441 -8.54 4.80 -15.55
C LEU A 441 -9.44 3.59 -15.85
N HIS A 442 -9.13 2.80 -16.89
CA HIS A 442 -9.83 1.52 -17.14
C HIS A 442 -9.63 0.54 -15.99
N THR A 443 -8.41 0.47 -15.45
CA THR A 443 -8.10 -0.39 -14.31
C THR A 443 -8.90 0.04 -13.08
N LEU A 444 -8.99 1.33 -12.81
CA LEU A 444 -9.83 1.86 -11.73
C LEU A 444 -11.32 1.54 -11.94
N VAL A 445 -11.82 1.60 -13.18
CA VAL A 445 -13.19 1.18 -13.53
C VAL A 445 -13.41 -0.30 -13.20
N VAL A 446 -12.47 -1.19 -13.54
CA VAL A 446 -12.56 -2.61 -13.19
C VAL A 446 -12.52 -2.80 -11.67
N VAL A 447 -11.70 -2.03 -10.94
CA VAL A 447 -11.68 -2.04 -9.47
C VAL A 447 -13.02 -1.59 -8.90
N ALA A 448 -13.62 -0.51 -9.43
CA ALA A 448 -14.94 -0.03 -9.03
C ALA A 448 -16.03 -1.08 -9.29
N PHE A 449 -15.97 -1.79 -10.42
CA PHE A 449 -16.87 -2.92 -10.69
C PHE A 449 -16.77 -4.00 -9.60
N TYR A 450 -15.55 -4.37 -9.21
CA TYR A 450 -15.35 -5.38 -8.16
C TYR A 450 -15.73 -4.89 -6.76
N LEU A 451 -15.58 -3.60 -6.46
CA LEU A 451 -16.13 -3.00 -5.25
C LEU A 451 -17.66 -3.13 -5.23
N ALA A 452 -18.33 -3.00 -6.38
CA ALA A 452 -19.79 -3.03 -6.44
C ALA A 452 -20.31 -4.46 -6.34
N HIS A 453 -19.67 -5.34 -7.10
CA HIS A 453 -20.14 -6.71 -7.30
C HIS A 453 -19.64 -7.68 -6.21
N ARG A 454 -18.46 -7.42 -5.63
CA ARG A 454 -17.78 -8.30 -4.66
C ARG A 454 -17.23 -7.55 -3.45
N GLY A 455 -17.59 -6.29 -3.28
CA GLY A 455 -17.16 -5.46 -2.15
C GLY A 455 -17.88 -5.80 -0.86
N MET A 456 -17.44 -5.16 0.21
CA MET A 456 -18.00 -5.36 1.55
C MET A 456 -19.27 -4.53 1.77
N SER A 457 -20.05 -4.91 2.77
CA SER A 457 -21.33 -4.25 3.08
C SER A 457 -21.17 -2.75 3.35
N GLY A 458 -22.04 -1.96 2.71
CA GLY A 458 -22.08 -0.50 2.83
C GLY A 458 -21.18 0.25 1.86
N GLU A 459 -20.66 -0.40 0.83
CA GLU A 459 -19.94 0.25 -0.26
C GLU A 459 -20.80 1.32 -0.97
N THR A 460 -20.22 2.50 -1.20
CA THR A 460 -20.88 3.68 -1.79
C THR A 460 -20.19 4.19 -3.06
N MET A 461 -19.05 3.59 -3.43
CA MET A 461 -18.12 4.05 -4.48
C MET A 461 -17.44 5.39 -4.21
N PHE A 462 -17.65 6.02 -3.06
CA PHE A 462 -17.01 7.30 -2.75
C PHE A 462 -15.48 7.22 -2.83
N GLY A 463 -14.88 6.17 -2.28
CA GLY A 463 -13.44 5.98 -2.36
C GLY A 463 -12.94 5.87 -3.80
N ALA A 464 -13.61 5.09 -4.65
CA ALA A 464 -13.25 4.95 -6.06
C ALA A 464 -13.40 6.27 -6.84
N LEU A 465 -14.46 7.01 -6.57
CA LEU A 465 -14.68 8.36 -7.09
C LEU A 465 -13.56 9.32 -6.65
N ALA A 466 -13.15 9.26 -5.38
CA ALA A 466 -12.05 10.09 -4.87
C ALA A 466 -10.73 9.81 -5.58
N ILE A 467 -10.40 8.53 -5.83
CA ILE A 467 -9.21 8.16 -6.60
C ILE A 467 -9.32 8.65 -8.05
N LEU A 468 -10.49 8.50 -8.68
CA LEU A 468 -10.72 8.96 -10.06
C LEU A 468 -10.47 10.47 -10.18
N VAL A 469 -11.12 11.27 -9.33
CA VAL A 469 -11.00 12.73 -9.37
C VAL A 469 -9.57 13.16 -9.01
N CYS A 470 -8.90 12.47 -8.10
CA CYS A 470 -7.48 12.70 -7.80
C CYS A 470 -6.60 12.47 -9.03
N LEU A 471 -6.75 11.33 -9.73
CA LEU A 471 -5.99 11.01 -10.93
C LEU A 471 -6.23 12.02 -12.07
N LEU A 472 -7.49 12.42 -12.30
CA LEU A 472 -7.83 13.43 -13.29
C LEU A 472 -7.23 14.80 -12.94
N SER A 473 -7.26 15.21 -11.66
CA SER A 473 -6.59 16.42 -11.17
C SER A 473 -5.06 16.36 -11.28
N LEU A 474 -4.49 15.16 -11.37
CA LEU A 474 -3.06 14.93 -11.60
C LEU A 474 -2.70 14.82 -13.09
N GLY A 475 -3.71 14.75 -13.97
CA GLY A 475 -3.57 14.77 -15.43
C GLY A 475 -3.76 13.44 -16.14
N ALA A 476 -4.43 12.46 -15.54
CA ALA A 476 -4.77 11.21 -16.24
C ALA A 476 -5.71 11.49 -17.42
N ASP A 477 -5.45 10.88 -18.57
CA ASP A 477 -6.22 11.11 -19.79
C ASP A 477 -7.51 10.27 -19.80
N ALA A 478 -8.66 10.96 -19.68
CA ALA A 478 -9.98 10.34 -19.73
C ALA A 478 -10.37 9.84 -21.13
N SER A 479 -9.72 10.34 -22.18
CA SER A 479 -9.93 9.97 -23.58
C SER A 479 -8.99 8.85 -24.05
N LEU A 480 -8.13 8.35 -23.17
CA LEU A 480 -7.18 7.29 -23.49
C LEU A 480 -7.93 6.03 -23.96
N MET A 481 -7.66 5.61 -25.19
CA MET A 481 -8.25 4.44 -25.81
C MET A 481 -7.35 3.21 -25.65
N THR A 482 -7.88 2.09 -25.16
CA THR A 482 -7.14 0.82 -25.06
C THR A 482 -7.92 -0.36 -25.64
N MET A 483 -7.20 -1.36 -26.15
CA MET A 483 -7.79 -2.58 -26.69
C MET A 483 -8.12 -3.55 -25.55
N MET A 484 -9.40 -3.86 -25.34
CA MET A 484 -9.86 -4.74 -24.27
C MET A 484 -11.11 -5.53 -24.65
N SER A 485 -11.41 -6.61 -23.92
CA SER A 485 -12.69 -7.32 -23.99
C SER A 485 -13.34 -7.33 -22.62
N VAL A 486 -14.54 -6.77 -22.54
CA VAL A 486 -15.34 -6.76 -21.31
C VAL A 486 -15.74 -8.18 -20.93
N GLU A 487 -16.07 -9.01 -21.92
CA GLU A 487 -16.43 -10.41 -21.70
C GLU A 487 -15.25 -11.20 -21.11
N ASP A 488 -14.01 -10.96 -21.57
CA ASP A 488 -12.81 -11.59 -20.99
C ASP A 488 -12.57 -11.12 -19.53
N ILE A 489 -12.76 -9.83 -19.26
CA ILE A 489 -12.58 -9.25 -17.91
C ILE A 489 -13.62 -9.80 -16.93
N LEU A 490 -14.86 -9.94 -17.38
CA LEU A 490 -15.99 -10.45 -16.59
C LEU A 490 -16.09 -11.98 -16.57
N GLY A 491 -15.24 -12.69 -17.32
CA GLY A 491 -15.24 -14.16 -17.38
C GLY A 491 -16.40 -14.76 -18.18
N GLN A 492 -16.97 -14.00 -19.12
CA GLN A 492 -18.10 -14.38 -19.98
C GLN A 492 -17.69 -14.63 -21.44
N ALA A 493 -16.40 -14.59 -21.77
CA ALA A 493 -15.94 -14.73 -23.15
C ALA A 493 -16.20 -16.13 -23.74
N GLU A 494 -16.76 -16.15 -24.94
CA GLU A 494 -16.94 -17.37 -25.74
C GLU A 494 -15.62 -17.81 -26.40
N HIS A 495 -15.40 -19.12 -26.50
CA HIS A 495 -14.20 -19.66 -27.12
C HIS A 495 -14.21 -19.45 -28.65
N GLY A 496 -13.07 -19.02 -29.20
CA GLY A 496 -12.87 -18.95 -30.66
C GLY A 496 -13.35 -17.68 -31.35
N ARG A 497 -13.76 -16.64 -30.61
CA ARG A 497 -14.16 -15.33 -31.16
C ARG A 497 -13.35 -14.20 -30.55
N CYS A 498 -12.97 -13.21 -31.37
CA CYS A 498 -12.43 -11.95 -30.87
C CYS A 498 -13.58 -11.02 -30.47
N CYS A 499 -13.69 -10.72 -29.17
CA CYS A 499 -14.66 -9.74 -28.64
C CYS A 499 -14.01 -8.42 -28.21
N HIS A 500 -12.68 -8.29 -28.36
CA HIS A 500 -11.97 -7.09 -27.95
C HIS A 500 -12.26 -5.89 -28.86
N LYS A 501 -12.41 -4.71 -28.26
CA LYS A 501 -12.68 -3.43 -28.93
C LYS A 501 -11.77 -2.35 -28.37
N LEU A 502 -11.60 -1.29 -29.14
CA LEU A 502 -10.92 -0.09 -28.70
C LEU A 502 -11.92 0.74 -27.89
N MET A 503 -11.62 1.01 -26.63
CA MET A 503 -12.54 1.63 -25.67
C MET A 503 -11.78 2.54 -24.71
N ASP A 504 -12.37 3.67 -24.35
CA ASP A 504 -11.91 4.46 -23.20
C ASP A 504 -12.55 3.95 -21.89
N ALA A 505 -12.23 4.61 -20.77
CA ALA A 505 -12.74 4.19 -19.47
C ALA A 505 -14.26 4.41 -19.34
N SER A 506 -14.83 5.39 -20.03
CA SER A 506 -16.28 5.64 -20.06
C SER A 506 -17.02 4.59 -20.90
N ASP A 507 -16.47 4.22 -22.06
CA ASP A 507 -17.00 3.14 -22.88
C ASP A 507 -17.02 1.81 -22.11
N LEU A 508 -15.96 1.54 -21.33
CA LEU A 508 -15.87 0.33 -20.51
C LEU A 508 -16.98 0.27 -19.45
N LEU A 509 -17.29 1.39 -18.79
CA LEU A 509 -18.39 1.47 -17.82
C LEU A 509 -19.74 1.16 -18.47
N GLU A 510 -19.98 1.69 -19.67
CA GLU A 510 -21.23 1.51 -20.41
C GLU A 510 -21.41 0.09 -20.94
N ALA A 511 -20.30 -0.59 -21.23
CA ALA A 511 -20.33 -1.97 -21.72
C ALA A 511 -20.56 -3.01 -20.62
N VAL A 512 -20.51 -2.64 -19.33
CA VAL A 512 -20.88 -3.55 -18.24
C VAL A 512 -22.36 -3.92 -18.36
N PRO A 513 -22.73 -5.22 -18.40
CA PRO A 513 -24.12 -5.62 -18.57
C PRO A 513 -25.04 -5.08 -17.47
N HIS A 514 -26.19 -4.53 -17.87
CA HIS A 514 -27.17 -3.94 -16.96
C HIS A 514 -27.65 -4.91 -15.88
N ASP A 515 -27.70 -6.21 -16.18
CA ASP A 515 -28.10 -7.25 -15.22
C ASP A 515 -27.18 -7.34 -14.01
N PHE A 516 -25.88 -7.00 -14.15
CA PHE A 516 -24.98 -6.89 -13.00
C PHE A 516 -25.29 -5.65 -12.18
N VAL A 517 -25.42 -4.50 -12.83
CA VAL A 517 -25.66 -3.19 -12.18
C VAL A 517 -26.97 -3.20 -11.40
N ALA A 518 -28.02 -3.81 -11.96
CA ALA A 518 -29.34 -3.90 -11.34
C ALA A 518 -29.36 -4.69 -10.03
N GLN A 519 -28.37 -5.56 -9.78
CA GLN A 519 -28.25 -6.35 -8.56
C GLN A 519 -27.51 -5.61 -7.44
N TRP A 520 -26.83 -4.50 -7.74
CA TRP A 520 -26.09 -3.72 -6.75
C TRP A 520 -27.02 -2.92 -5.85
N THR A 521 -26.50 -2.47 -4.70
CA THR A 521 -27.19 -1.53 -3.83
C THR A 521 -27.46 -0.21 -4.54
N THR A 522 -28.48 0.53 -4.08
CA THR A 522 -28.79 1.87 -4.61
C THR A 522 -27.58 2.80 -4.54
N ASP A 523 -26.84 2.75 -3.44
CA ASP A 523 -25.65 3.58 -3.22
C ASP A 523 -24.55 3.26 -4.25
N CYS A 524 -24.32 1.97 -4.53
CA CYS A 524 -23.38 1.55 -5.56
C CYS A 524 -23.84 1.96 -6.97
N GLN A 525 -25.14 1.90 -7.27
CA GLN A 525 -25.67 2.36 -8.56
C GLN A 525 -25.52 3.87 -8.73
N THR A 526 -25.84 4.66 -7.69
CA THR A 526 -25.61 6.12 -7.69
C THR A 526 -24.13 6.42 -7.87
N GLY A 527 -23.26 5.75 -7.11
CA GLY A 527 -21.81 5.94 -7.19
C GLY A 527 -21.21 5.56 -8.54
N TRP A 528 -21.64 4.44 -9.13
CA TRP A 528 -21.26 4.02 -10.48
C TRP A 528 -21.64 5.08 -11.52
N ARG A 529 -22.83 5.66 -11.38
CA ARG A 529 -23.31 6.72 -12.26
C ARG A 529 -22.50 8.01 -12.10
N CYS A 530 -22.14 8.39 -10.87
CA CYS A 530 -21.23 9.52 -10.63
C CYS A 530 -19.88 9.33 -11.32
N ILE A 531 -19.27 8.15 -11.18
CA ILE A 531 -17.99 7.80 -11.83
C ILE A 531 -18.09 7.97 -13.35
N GLN A 532 -19.14 7.44 -13.97
CA GLN A 532 -19.37 7.57 -15.41
C GLN A 532 -19.49 9.04 -15.83
N GLN A 533 -20.29 9.83 -15.11
CA GLN A 533 -20.47 11.24 -15.46
C GLN A 533 -19.20 12.08 -15.25
N VAL A 534 -18.37 11.77 -14.25
CA VAL A 534 -17.07 12.44 -14.06
C VAL A 534 -16.12 12.15 -15.21
N LEU A 535 -16.06 10.92 -15.72
CA LEU A 535 -15.25 10.60 -16.89
C LEU A 535 -15.74 11.34 -18.14
N LEU A 536 -17.05 11.40 -18.37
CA LEU A 536 -17.63 12.16 -19.49
C LEU A 536 -17.33 13.66 -19.36
N LEU A 537 -17.43 14.21 -18.15
CA LEU A 537 -17.07 15.61 -17.87
C LEU A 537 -15.60 15.86 -18.24
N ALA A 538 -14.68 14.99 -17.80
CA ALA A 538 -13.25 15.12 -18.07
C ALA A 538 -12.93 15.00 -19.57
N LYS A 539 -13.59 14.09 -20.30
CA LYS A 539 -13.46 13.98 -21.76
C LYS A 539 -13.90 15.26 -22.47
N SER A 540 -15.09 15.77 -22.13
CA SER A 540 -15.64 16.99 -22.75
C SER A 540 -14.80 18.24 -22.50
N ALA A 541 -14.13 18.33 -21.35
CA ALA A 541 -13.23 19.43 -21.03
C ALA A 541 -11.96 19.44 -21.88
N GLY A 542 -11.59 18.30 -22.50
CA GLY A 542 -10.51 18.22 -23.48
C GLY A 542 -10.93 18.66 -24.90
N ASP A 543 -12.21 18.55 -25.23
CA ASP A 543 -12.76 18.89 -26.55
C ASP A 543 -13.17 20.37 -26.68
N ASP A 544 -13.60 21.00 -25.57
CA ASP A 544 -13.90 22.44 -25.51
C ASP A 544 -12.60 23.25 -25.47
N VAL A 545 -11.93 23.39 -26.63
CA VAL A 545 -10.98 24.47 -26.89
C VAL A 545 -11.79 25.66 -27.41
N PRO A 546 -12.04 26.72 -26.63
CA PRO A 546 -12.51 27.97 -27.22
C PRO A 546 -11.35 28.52 -28.04
N GLN A 547 -11.49 28.53 -29.37
CA GLN A 547 -10.81 29.53 -30.17
C GLN A 547 -11.21 30.89 -29.58
N GLN A 548 -10.24 31.62 -29.05
CA GLN A 548 -10.44 33.04 -28.75
C GLN A 548 -10.74 33.73 -30.08
N ASP A 549 -12.02 33.87 -30.38
CA ASP A 549 -12.48 34.84 -31.36
C ASP A 549 -12.30 36.22 -30.73
N ASP A 550 -11.32 36.95 -31.25
CA ASP A 550 -11.23 38.39 -31.16
C ASP A 550 -12.54 39.01 -31.69
N ALA A 551 -13.43 39.42 -30.79
CA ALA A 551 -14.56 40.27 -31.12
C ALA A 551 -14.73 41.37 -30.08
N SER A 552 -14.17 42.52 -30.47
CA SER A 552 -14.35 43.83 -29.88
C SER A 552 -15.82 44.28 -29.76
N ASP A 553 -16.10 44.88 -28.61
CA ASP A 553 -16.76 46.18 -28.41
C ASP A 553 -18.22 46.40 -28.86
N SER A 554 -19.10 46.69 -27.89
CA SER A 554 -19.96 47.89 -27.85
C SER A 554 -21.08 47.77 -26.81
N THR A 555 -21.12 48.72 -25.85
CA THR A 555 -22.24 49.66 -25.66
C THR A 555 -21.87 50.74 -24.62
N SER A 556 -21.70 51.96 -25.16
CA SER A 556 -21.96 53.31 -24.61
C SER A 556 -23.26 53.41 -23.79
N ASP A 557 -23.58 54.36 -22.89
CA ASP A 557 -23.10 55.66 -22.37
C ASP A 557 -23.78 55.78 -20.96
N SER A 558 -23.28 56.46 -19.92
CA SER A 558 -23.38 57.93 -19.79
C SER A 558 -22.72 58.46 -18.49
N GLU A 559 -21.90 59.48 -18.72
CA GLU A 559 -21.31 60.59 -17.93
C GLU A 559 -21.75 60.89 -16.48
N GLN A 560 -20.77 61.16 -15.59
CA GLN A 560 -20.43 62.52 -15.10
C GLN A 560 -19.21 62.53 -14.13
N ASP A 561 -18.06 62.94 -14.68
CA ASP A 561 -17.17 64.03 -14.26
C ASP A 561 -17.01 64.38 -12.75
N VAL A 562 -15.79 64.27 -12.18
CA VAL A 562 -14.98 65.41 -11.66
C VAL A 562 -13.49 65.02 -11.59
N THR A 563 -12.67 65.87 -12.22
CA THR A 563 -11.20 66.12 -12.18
C THR A 563 -10.58 66.10 -10.76
N SER A 564 -9.27 66.05 -10.47
CA SER A 564 -7.95 66.26 -11.10
C SER A 564 -6.92 65.50 -10.20
N ASP A 565 -5.61 65.33 -10.43
CA ASP A 565 -4.60 65.91 -11.29
C ASP A 565 -3.30 65.07 -11.10
N GLY A 566 -2.42 65.08 -12.11
CA GLY A 566 -0.98 64.75 -11.99
C GLY A 566 -0.56 63.33 -12.44
N SER A 567 -0.31 63.04 -13.74
CA SER A 567 0.89 63.39 -14.53
C SER A 567 2.17 62.72 -14.01
N SER A 568 3.00 61.96 -14.75
CA SER A 568 3.06 61.53 -16.15
C SER A 568 4.22 60.52 -16.28
N ASP A 569 4.04 59.51 -17.17
CA ASP A 569 4.98 59.07 -18.23
C ASP A 569 6.36 58.53 -17.81
N SER A 570 6.86 57.36 -18.21
CA SER A 570 6.85 56.58 -19.46
C SER A 570 7.49 55.22 -19.07
N GLY A 571 7.16 54.02 -19.58
CA GLY A 571 6.92 53.61 -20.96
C GLY A 571 8.00 52.59 -21.33
N ARG A 572 7.63 51.29 -21.45
CA ARG A 572 8.10 50.39 -22.53
C ARG A 572 7.52 48.98 -22.39
N GLU A 573 6.66 48.68 -23.35
CA GLU A 573 6.19 47.35 -23.78
C GLU A 573 7.35 46.51 -24.36
N GLY A 574 7.17 45.19 -24.31
CA GLY A 574 8.04 44.23 -24.99
C GLY A 574 7.63 42.78 -24.75
N CYS A 575 6.40 42.39 -25.11
CA CYS A 575 6.04 40.98 -25.28
C CYS A 575 6.15 40.64 -26.77
N GLU A 576 7.35 40.25 -27.21
CA GLU A 576 7.54 39.60 -28.49
C GLU A 576 7.36 38.09 -28.34
N GLY A 577 6.50 37.53 -29.19
CA GLY A 577 6.17 36.12 -29.21
C GLY A 577 7.26 35.25 -29.82
N SER A 578 7.19 33.95 -29.50
CA SER A 578 7.71 32.92 -30.39
C SER A 578 6.67 31.82 -30.54
N ASN A 579 6.12 31.72 -31.76
CA ASN A 579 5.40 30.56 -32.27
C ASN A 579 6.37 29.41 -32.47
N HIS A 580 6.13 28.26 -31.83
CA HIS A 580 6.56 26.96 -32.33
C HIS A 580 5.66 25.83 -31.83
N GLY A 581 5.06 25.10 -32.78
CA GLY A 581 4.82 23.66 -32.73
C GLY A 581 3.54 23.17 -32.04
N ASP A 582 2.62 22.62 -32.83
CA ASP A 582 1.45 21.87 -32.38
C ASP A 582 1.84 20.72 -31.45
N GLN A 583 1.49 20.87 -30.16
CA GLN A 583 1.32 19.80 -29.18
C GLN A 583 0.02 20.07 -28.44
N GLU A 584 -0.82 19.06 -28.30
CA GLU A 584 -2.09 19.09 -27.56
C GLU A 584 -1.92 19.84 -26.23
N ARG A 585 -2.44 21.07 -26.16
CA ARG A 585 -2.23 21.95 -25.00
C ARG A 585 -3.23 21.60 -23.90
N VAL A 586 -2.79 20.73 -22.98
CA VAL A 586 -3.43 20.60 -21.66
C VAL A 586 -3.40 21.97 -20.97
N GLN A 587 -4.55 22.47 -20.52
CA GLN A 587 -4.62 23.72 -19.77
C GLN A 587 -4.01 23.52 -18.38
N PHE A 588 -2.95 24.26 -18.05
CA PHE A 588 -2.28 24.17 -16.75
C PHE A 588 -2.81 25.22 -15.77
N CYS A 589 -3.01 24.81 -14.52
CA CYS A 589 -3.19 25.75 -13.42
C CYS A 589 -1.82 26.31 -13.04
N ARG A 590 -1.57 27.59 -13.33
CA ARG A 590 -0.52 28.31 -12.62
C ARG A 590 -1.05 28.68 -11.24
N LEU A 591 -0.99 27.75 -10.29
CA LEU A 591 -0.97 28.16 -8.90
C LEU A 591 0.35 28.90 -8.71
N CYS A 592 0.29 30.23 -8.69
CA CYS A 592 1.41 31.02 -8.20
C CYS A 592 1.58 30.63 -6.73
N CYS A 593 2.62 29.83 -6.43
CA CYS A 593 3.17 29.80 -5.09
C CYS A 593 3.36 31.25 -4.66
N PRO A 594 2.98 31.67 -3.45
CA PRO A 594 3.20 33.05 -2.97
C PRO A 594 4.69 33.42 -2.80
N LEU A 595 5.62 32.59 -3.27
CA LEU A 595 7.04 32.84 -3.26
C LEU A 595 7.40 33.50 -4.60
N GLU A 596 7.48 34.83 -4.57
CA GLU A 596 7.89 35.74 -5.65
C GLU A 596 9.36 35.54 -6.09
N ASN A 597 9.83 34.29 -6.24
CA ASN A 597 11.17 34.02 -6.76
C ASN A 597 11.07 33.72 -8.26
N GLU A 598 11.43 34.71 -9.07
CA GLU A 598 11.47 34.65 -10.55
C GLU A 598 12.40 33.57 -11.13
N GLU A 599 13.20 32.87 -10.30
CA GLU A 599 14.17 31.86 -10.75
C GLU A 599 13.60 30.45 -10.90
N PHE A 600 12.47 30.11 -10.25
CA PHE A 600 11.88 28.77 -10.31
C PHE A 600 10.46 28.85 -10.90
N GLY A 601 10.25 28.27 -12.08
CA GLY A 601 8.94 28.30 -12.76
C GLY A 601 7.82 27.70 -11.90
N PRO A 602 6.55 28.13 -12.09
CA PRO A 602 5.43 27.65 -11.29
C PRO A 602 5.24 26.14 -11.44
N LEU A 603 4.88 25.45 -10.35
CA LEU A 603 4.45 24.06 -10.39
C LEU A 603 3.22 23.97 -11.32
N ASN A 604 3.40 23.41 -12.51
CA ASN A 604 2.35 23.32 -13.52
C ASN A 604 1.53 22.04 -13.30
N LEU A 605 0.53 22.12 -12.41
CA LEU A 605 -0.45 21.04 -12.29
C LEU A 605 -1.50 21.15 -13.41
N PRO A 606 -1.95 20.03 -13.99
CA PRO A 606 -3.06 20.01 -14.94
C PRO A 606 -4.33 20.62 -14.34
N CYS A 607 -5.14 21.24 -15.19
CA CYS A 607 -6.45 21.76 -14.79
C CYS A 607 -7.58 21.08 -15.55
N GLY A 608 -8.45 20.36 -14.83
CA GLY A 608 -9.69 19.79 -15.38
C GLY A 608 -10.90 20.74 -15.35
N GLY A 609 -10.65 22.04 -15.18
CA GLY A 609 -11.67 23.10 -15.18
C GLY A 609 -12.51 23.23 -13.88
N PRO A 610 -13.36 24.27 -13.79
CA PRO A 610 -14.04 24.67 -12.56
C PRO A 610 -14.96 23.61 -11.94
N LYS A 611 -15.67 22.82 -12.75
CA LYS A 611 -16.57 21.77 -12.24
C LYS A 611 -15.78 20.64 -11.59
N LEU A 612 -14.75 20.12 -12.26
CA LEU A 612 -13.90 19.07 -11.68
C LEU A 612 -13.15 19.61 -10.45
N GLY A 613 -12.65 20.84 -10.51
CA GLY A 613 -12.00 21.49 -9.38
C GLY A 613 -12.90 21.65 -8.16
N LEU A 614 -14.16 22.06 -8.34
CA LEU A 614 -15.13 22.12 -7.24
C LEU A 614 -15.36 20.74 -6.61
N LEU A 615 -15.49 19.70 -7.44
CA LEU A 615 -15.64 18.33 -6.97
C LEU A 615 -14.40 17.87 -6.18
N TRP A 616 -13.20 18.13 -6.69
CA TRP A 616 -11.95 17.78 -6.00
C TRP A 616 -11.80 18.50 -4.66
N ALA A 617 -12.11 19.80 -4.59
CA ALA A 617 -12.10 20.55 -3.33
C ALA A 617 -13.08 19.98 -2.30
N THR A 618 -14.28 19.58 -2.76
CA THR A 618 -15.32 19.00 -1.90
C THR A 618 -14.90 17.62 -1.37
N ILE A 619 -14.33 16.76 -2.23
CA ILE A 619 -13.81 15.43 -1.85
C ILE A 619 -12.67 15.57 -0.83
N GLN A 620 -11.73 16.49 -1.04
CA GLN A 620 -10.65 16.73 -0.08
C GLN A 620 -11.20 17.09 1.30
N ILE A 621 -12.20 17.97 1.40
CA ILE A 621 -12.79 18.33 2.70
C ILE A 621 -13.50 17.13 3.34
N GLU A 622 -14.23 16.33 2.58
CA GLU A 622 -14.85 15.11 3.11
C GLU A 622 -13.78 14.15 3.68
N LEU A 623 -12.68 13.94 2.96
CA LEU A 623 -11.53 13.16 3.44
C LEU A 623 -10.84 13.79 4.66
N LEU A 624 -10.75 15.11 4.76
CA LEU A 624 -10.10 15.80 5.86
C LEU A 624 -10.96 15.90 7.13
N THR A 625 -12.28 15.75 7.02
CA THR A 625 -13.19 16.10 8.12
C THR A 625 -14.04 14.96 8.65
N TYR A 626 -14.17 13.85 7.91
CA TYR A 626 -15.11 12.80 8.30
C TYR A 626 -14.48 11.42 8.45
N ARG A 627 -14.71 10.79 9.60
CA ARG A 627 -14.51 9.36 9.83
C ARG A 627 -15.71 8.73 10.51
N ARG A 628 -15.89 7.44 10.27
CA ARG A 628 -16.89 6.64 10.98
C ARG A 628 -16.41 6.41 12.42
N ILE A 629 -17.14 6.96 13.40
CA ILE A 629 -16.76 6.90 14.82
C ILE A 629 -17.33 5.64 15.46
N ASN A 630 -18.61 5.38 15.26
CA ASN A 630 -19.31 4.23 15.81
C ASN A 630 -19.71 3.21 14.74
N ILE A 631 -19.87 1.96 15.16
CA ILE A 631 -20.51 0.95 14.32
C ILE A 631 -21.97 1.38 14.12
N GLY A 632 -22.38 1.49 12.86
CA GLY A 632 -23.70 1.96 12.45
C GLY A 632 -23.69 3.38 11.86
N ASP A 633 -22.68 4.18 12.15
CA ASP A 633 -22.52 5.50 11.51
C ASP A 633 -22.42 5.35 9.99
N PRO A 634 -22.92 6.33 9.21
CA PRO A 634 -22.89 6.26 7.75
C PRO A 634 -21.46 6.23 7.21
N TRP A 635 -21.30 5.75 5.98
CA TRP A 635 -19.98 5.68 5.35
C TRP A 635 -19.51 7.03 4.81
N ILE A 636 -20.43 7.95 4.52
CA ILE A 636 -20.22 9.32 4.05
C ILE A 636 -20.86 10.27 5.06
N SER A 637 -20.25 11.43 5.27
CA SER A 637 -20.78 12.44 6.17
C SER A 637 -22.15 12.95 5.72
N GLY A 638 -22.92 13.50 6.66
CA GLY A 638 -24.15 14.23 6.31
C GLY A 638 -23.91 15.53 5.52
N ARG A 639 -22.67 15.86 5.15
CA ARG A 639 -22.31 17.08 4.42
C ARG A 639 -21.93 16.84 2.97
N PHE A 640 -21.67 15.58 2.60
CA PHE A 640 -21.41 15.15 1.24
C PHE A 640 -22.54 14.24 0.75
N SER A 641 -23.19 14.58 -0.36
CA SER A 641 -24.28 13.79 -0.94
C SER A 641 -23.94 13.26 -2.33
N MET A 642 -23.86 11.92 -2.45
CA MET A 642 -23.67 11.24 -3.75
C MET A 642 -24.87 11.43 -4.68
N ASP A 643 -26.09 11.54 -4.15
CA ASP A 643 -27.29 11.79 -4.96
C ASP A 643 -27.33 13.24 -5.49
N ALA A 644 -26.93 14.21 -4.66
CA ALA A 644 -26.79 15.60 -5.10
C ALA A 644 -25.69 15.71 -6.17
N LEU A 645 -24.59 14.98 -6.01
CA LEU A 645 -23.50 14.90 -6.98
C LEU A 645 -24.00 14.34 -8.31
N LYS A 646 -24.70 13.19 -8.29
CA LYS A 646 -25.29 12.59 -9.48
C LYS A 646 -26.20 13.58 -10.20
N THR A 647 -27.13 14.19 -9.47
CA THR A 647 -28.11 15.14 -10.03
C THR A 647 -27.42 16.34 -10.69
N TRP A 648 -26.38 16.89 -10.05
CA TRP A 648 -25.60 18.00 -10.58
C TRP A 648 -24.79 17.62 -11.83
N LEU A 649 -24.14 16.45 -11.81
CA LEU A 649 -23.36 15.95 -12.94
C LEU A 649 -24.25 15.65 -14.17
N GLU A 650 -25.47 15.14 -13.95
CA GLU A 650 -26.45 14.87 -15.02
C GLU A 650 -27.17 16.14 -15.53
N GLY A 651 -26.83 17.33 -15.01
CA GLY A 651 -27.46 18.59 -15.40
C GLY A 651 -28.86 18.82 -14.82
N GLY A 652 -29.29 17.98 -13.87
CA GLY A 652 -30.54 18.16 -13.13
C GLY A 652 -30.52 19.32 -12.13
N SER A 653 -29.34 19.87 -11.83
CA SER A 653 -29.14 21.09 -11.05
C SER A 653 -28.02 21.95 -11.65
N LEU A 654 -28.16 23.27 -11.57
CA LEU A 654 -27.11 24.22 -11.97
C LEU A 654 -25.95 24.26 -10.96
N GLU A 655 -26.27 24.09 -9.68
CA GLU A 655 -25.32 24.14 -8.57
C GLU A 655 -25.15 22.74 -7.93
N PHE A 656 -23.97 22.49 -7.37
CA PHE A 656 -23.72 21.27 -6.61
C PHE A 656 -24.32 21.43 -5.20
N LEU A 657 -25.58 21.04 -5.04
CA LEU A 657 -26.38 21.17 -3.82
C LEU A 657 -26.02 20.12 -2.75
N THR A 658 -24.74 20.04 -2.43
CA THR A 658 -24.27 19.29 -1.27
C THR A 658 -24.08 20.25 -0.09
N PRO A 659 -24.39 19.85 1.17
CA PRO A 659 -24.35 20.79 2.29
C PRO A 659 -23.01 21.49 2.51
N LEU A 660 -21.88 20.84 2.20
CA LEU A 660 -20.54 21.47 2.20
C LEU A 660 -20.47 22.73 1.33
N VAL A 661 -21.07 22.69 0.13
CA VAL A 661 -21.06 23.77 -0.86
C VAL A 661 -22.13 24.79 -0.52
N GLU A 662 -23.37 24.35 -0.27
CA GLU A 662 -24.51 25.24 0.02
C GLU A 662 -24.27 26.08 1.28
N SER A 663 -23.71 25.47 2.33
CA SER A 663 -23.39 26.15 3.58
C SER A 663 -22.06 26.91 3.51
N ARG A 664 -21.41 26.96 2.34
CA ARG A 664 -20.16 27.67 2.07
C ARG A 664 -19.04 27.32 3.06
N MET A 665 -18.92 26.05 3.44
CA MET A 665 -18.02 25.60 4.50
C MET A 665 -16.53 25.59 4.10
N MET A 666 -16.26 25.67 2.81
CA MET A 666 -14.91 25.59 2.23
C MET A 666 -14.24 26.97 2.15
N LYS A 667 -12.94 27.03 2.43
CA LYS A 667 -12.08 28.17 2.14
C LYS A 667 -11.87 28.32 0.63
N LYS A 668 -11.24 29.42 0.22
CA LYS A 668 -10.96 29.70 -1.19
C LYS A 668 -10.01 28.63 -1.76
N HIS A 669 -10.39 28.07 -2.90
CA HIS A 669 -9.58 27.14 -3.68
C HIS A 669 -9.45 27.64 -5.12
N SER A 670 -8.47 27.09 -5.85
CA SER A 670 -8.29 27.35 -7.28
C SER A 670 -9.43 26.77 -8.12
N CYS A 671 -9.51 27.17 -9.39
CA CYS A 671 -10.45 26.58 -10.35
C CYS A 671 -10.22 25.07 -10.57
N CYS A 672 -9.05 24.54 -10.20
CA CYS A 672 -8.73 23.13 -10.34
C CYS A 672 -8.78 22.39 -8.98
N GLY A 673 -9.33 23.03 -7.94
CA GLY A 673 -9.69 22.38 -6.68
C GLY A 673 -8.60 22.35 -5.60
N TRP A 674 -7.46 22.99 -5.83
CA TRP A 674 -6.38 23.09 -4.84
C TRP A 674 -6.61 24.25 -3.88
N PHE A 675 -6.54 24.01 -2.57
CA PHE A 675 -6.70 25.03 -1.53
C PHE A 675 -5.45 25.90 -1.40
N LEU A 676 -5.62 27.18 -1.06
CA LEU A 676 -4.47 28.07 -0.88
C LEU A 676 -3.75 27.77 0.44
N GLY A 677 -2.46 27.44 0.38
CA GLY A 677 -1.62 27.13 1.54
C GLY A 677 -0.14 26.95 1.15
N PRO A 678 0.77 26.79 2.13
CA PRO A 678 2.19 26.59 1.88
C PRO A 678 2.48 25.31 1.12
N ASP A 679 1.84 24.20 1.49
CA ASP A 679 1.86 22.93 0.75
C ASP A 679 0.46 22.64 0.20
N PHE A 680 0.06 23.39 -0.83
CA PHE A 680 -1.30 23.35 -1.37
C PHE A 680 -1.71 21.99 -1.97
N VAL A 681 -0.75 21.10 -2.25
CA VAL A 681 -1.03 19.76 -2.77
C VAL A 681 -1.45 18.77 -1.67
N CYS A 682 -1.16 19.08 -0.40
CA CYS A 682 -1.58 18.29 0.75
C CYS A 682 -2.18 19.21 1.84
N PRO A 683 -3.36 19.81 1.58
CA PRO A 683 -3.95 20.78 2.50
C PRO A 683 -4.37 20.12 3.82
N ILE A 684 -4.29 20.89 4.90
CA ILE A 684 -4.82 20.50 6.21
C ILE A 684 -6.24 21.04 6.39
N ALA A 685 -6.97 20.52 7.38
CA ALA A 685 -8.34 20.92 7.63
C ALA A 685 -8.48 22.43 7.91
N GLU A 686 -7.51 23.04 8.60
CA GLU A 686 -7.46 24.47 8.88
C GLU A 686 -7.29 25.31 7.61
N GLU A 687 -6.71 24.77 6.54
CA GLU A 687 -6.51 25.45 5.26
C GLU A 687 -7.71 25.25 4.32
N ALA A 688 -8.42 24.14 4.48
CA ALA A 688 -9.57 23.80 3.65
C ALA A 688 -10.91 24.29 4.21
N CYS A 689 -11.09 24.31 5.54
CA CYS A 689 -12.37 24.62 6.19
C CYS A 689 -12.43 26.07 6.69
N LYS A 690 -13.59 26.73 6.54
CA LYS A 690 -13.83 28.05 7.14
C LYS A 690 -14.05 27.98 8.64
N GLU A 691 -14.64 26.89 9.11
CA GLU A 691 -14.99 26.64 10.50
C GLU A 691 -14.59 25.22 10.88
N TYR A 692 -14.32 25.01 12.16
CA TYR A 692 -14.01 23.69 12.67
C TYR A 692 -15.22 22.78 12.57
N CYS A 693 -15.08 21.68 11.82
CA CYS A 693 -16.20 20.81 11.54
C CYS A 693 -15.80 19.33 11.47
N MET A 694 -14.56 18.99 11.82
CA MET A 694 -14.09 17.59 11.80
C MET A 694 -14.74 16.77 12.91
N ASN A 695 -14.88 15.46 12.70
CA ASN A 695 -15.26 14.50 13.76
C ASN A 695 -14.11 13.56 14.15
N MET A 696 -12.87 13.93 13.83
CA MET A 696 -11.70 13.06 13.87
C MET A 696 -10.87 13.19 15.17
N ASP A 697 -11.41 13.88 16.18
CA ASP A 697 -10.78 14.10 17.50
C ASP A 697 -10.90 12.88 18.44
N ASP A 698 -10.61 11.69 17.93
CA ASP A 698 -10.50 10.47 18.71
C ASP A 698 -9.02 10.12 18.87
N TYR A 699 -8.41 10.54 19.97
CA TYR A 699 -6.98 10.38 20.24
C TYR A 699 -6.54 8.90 20.39
N ASP A 700 -7.48 7.96 20.57
CA ASP A 700 -7.15 6.53 20.62
C ASP A 700 -7.04 5.90 19.22
N ARG A 701 -7.60 6.56 18.19
CA ARG A 701 -7.62 6.07 16.79
C ARG A 701 -6.94 7.00 15.79
N GLY A 702 -6.80 8.28 16.13
CA GLY A 702 -6.16 9.30 15.32
C GLY A 702 -4.67 9.43 15.64
N SER A 703 -3.84 9.49 14.60
CA SER A 703 -2.44 9.89 14.70
C SER A 703 -2.24 11.27 14.10
N PHE A 704 -1.50 12.14 14.77
CA PHE A 704 -1.14 13.46 14.25
C PHE A 704 0.24 13.35 13.61
N VAL A 705 0.31 13.60 12.31
CA VAL A 705 1.55 13.47 11.53
C VAL A 705 1.96 14.83 10.99
N PRO A 706 3.27 15.13 10.95
CA PRO A 706 3.74 16.32 10.27
C PRO A 706 3.22 16.35 8.83
N ARG A 707 2.71 17.49 8.39
CA ARG A 707 2.41 17.70 6.98
C ARG A 707 3.69 17.42 6.17
N PRO A 708 3.58 16.72 5.02
CA PRO A 708 4.65 16.70 4.04
C PRO A 708 5.07 18.12 3.66
N ASP A 709 6.28 18.25 3.14
CA ASP A 709 6.75 19.52 2.60
C ASP A 709 7.13 19.28 1.15
N HIS A 710 6.12 18.89 0.36
CA HIS A 710 6.34 18.41 -1.01
C HIS A 710 6.87 19.53 -1.89
N ILE A 711 6.26 20.71 -1.78
CA ILE A 711 6.60 21.86 -2.62
C ILE A 711 8.01 22.36 -2.31
N ASP A 712 8.36 22.57 -1.04
CA ASP A 712 9.70 23.02 -0.67
C ASP A 712 10.76 22.01 -1.11
N TYR A 713 10.52 20.71 -0.88
CA TYR A 713 11.46 19.67 -1.32
C TYR A 713 11.60 19.60 -2.85
N TRP A 714 10.51 19.69 -3.60
CA TRP A 714 10.58 19.70 -5.06
C TRP A 714 11.35 20.93 -5.53
N MET A 715 11.08 22.11 -4.99
CA MET A 715 11.80 23.34 -5.35
C MET A 715 13.30 23.28 -5.05
N GLU A 716 13.73 22.63 -3.96
CA GLU A 716 15.16 22.45 -3.65
C GLU A 716 15.90 21.51 -4.63
N CYS A 717 15.17 20.62 -5.30
CA CYS A 717 15.76 19.62 -6.20
C CYS A 717 15.89 20.09 -7.65
N PHE A 718 15.28 21.24 -8.01
CA PHE A 718 15.37 21.89 -9.31
C PHE A 718 16.15 23.20 -9.19
#